data_AF-A0A9E2VAX6-F1
#
_entry.id   AF-A0A9E2VAX6-F1
#
_cell.length_a   1.000
_cell.length_b   1.000
_cell.length_c   1.000
_cell.angle_alpha   90.00
_cell.angle_beta   90.00
_cell.angle_gamma   90.00
#
_symmetry.space_group_name_H-M   'P 1'
#
loop_
_entity.id
_entity.type
_entity.pdbx_description
1 polymer ?
#
loop_
_entity_poly.entity_id
_entity_poly.type
_entity_poly.pdbx_seq_one_letter_code
_entity_poly.pdbx_strand_id
1 'polypeptide(L)'
;MKKAGFLILLSLLLILPIGIKADSPSLAFGALIKGSGPAIYYYASDSGRYAFPNEATFKTWYNNFSGVITISDIELAAVPFKGNINCKPGVKMLKIQTDPKVYAVGEDGKLRWVETEALAKELYGSDWNKKIIDIPIAFFTNYEIGVSIETKNSYSPVTIMSQFNFVNTNKNVKKIMSSGSSSPSPSPSPSPSPSPSPSPSPSPTPTPTPEPEPTPEPEPTPEPTPTPSGSGTVYYIRTDGGNATQCTGLANTAYSGSGTGQACAWSHPFIALPPDGTKRINGGDTLVIANGSYMMGYGAPGDDNCEIEFTYDCMMLPIPSGTASQPTRILGQNWNNGCGSKPEFYGVERPWAIIDLTKSNNVEIQCLEITDHSDCVEDHSGGLKCKRDSYPHGPWAATGILASDSSNVLLKNLNIHGLAVNGINAGRLTDWTLENVDIVANGWAGWDGDIEGTDSNSGTIAFKNVNVNWNGCAETYPGDQPTGCWGQTAGGYGDGLGTGQTAGNWIIEDSSFSHNTSDGLDLFYHRDGGTITVRRTIAEGNAGDQFKLAGDSTITDSVAISNCGYFDGKSFTHNVDECRSGGSAIALTFEGNSQMNLYNNSLYGEGDCLVIAESSSGAVQTVNSINNIFYGSKDYSGGDQTCLIWTNRSNINFNDDYSIIYNVKDQSSVCPSGSNDICQNPQFTKVLKDDFDLTLKSTSPAINSGYTWVGLTSPDFTGKSRPSTSPDRGAYEY
;
A
#
# COMPACT_ATOMS: atom_id res chain seq x y z
N MET A 1 25.62 36.97 -53.12
CA MET A 1 26.63 37.97 -52.71
C MET A 1 25.93 39.09 -51.96
N LYS A 2 26.40 39.35 -50.72
CA LYS A 2 26.19 40.53 -49.83
C LYS A 2 24.73 40.81 -49.37
N LYS A 3 24.40 40.56 -48.09
CA LYS A 3 24.61 41.41 -46.86
C LYS A 3 23.91 42.78 -47.01
N ALA A 4 23.20 43.36 -46.05
CA ALA A 4 22.80 43.09 -44.66
C ALA A 4 21.66 44.11 -44.36
N GLY A 5 20.63 43.78 -43.59
CA GLY A 5 20.53 44.14 -42.16
C GLY A 5 19.60 45.35 -41.93
N PHE A 6 18.50 45.18 -41.19
CA PHE A 6 17.81 46.28 -40.50
C PHE A 6 17.00 45.73 -39.31
N LEU A 7 17.26 46.27 -38.12
CA LEU A 7 16.46 46.15 -36.89
C LEU A 7 15.11 46.83 -37.10
N ILE A 8 13.99 46.22 -36.66
CA ILE A 8 12.79 46.95 -36.24
C ILE A 8 12.15 46.25 -35.02
N LEU A 9 11.93 47.06 -33.98
CA LEU A 9 11.18 46.79 -32.75
C LEU A 9 9.78 46.22 -33.03
N LEU A 10 9.31 45.27 -32.22
CA LEU A 10 7.87 44.99 -32.11
C LEU A 10 7.41 45.00 -30.64
N SER A 11 6.43 45.86 -30.40
CA SER A 11 5.71 46.12 -29.16
C SER A 11 4.89 44.92 -28.69
N LEU A 12 5.03 44.54 -27.42
CA LEU A 12 4.12 43.63 -26.72
C LEU A 12 2.76 44.30 -26.50
N LEU A 13 1.70 43.76 -27.11
CA LEU A 13 0.32 43.90 -26.63
C LEU A 13 -0.13 42.55 -26.07
N LEU A 14 -0.44 42.50 -24.77
CA LEU A 14 -1.12 41.38 -24.13
C LEU A 14 -2.52 41.22 -24.73
N ILE A 15 -2.84 40.03 -25.24
CA ILE A 15 -4.22 39.56 -25.40
C ILE A 15 -4.30 38.19 -24.72
N LEU A 16 -5.12 38.14 -23.67
CA LEU A 16 -5.46 36.96 -22.88
C LEU A 16 -6.10 35.85 -23.76
N PRO A 17 -5.84 34.56 -23.49
CA PRO A 17 -6.55 33.49 -24.17
C PRO A 17 -7.99 33.40 -23.67
N ILE A 18 -8.92 33.43 -24.62
CA ILE A 18 -10.35 33.18 -24.42
C ILE A 18 -10.52 31.68 -24.19
N GLY A 19 -10.82 31.29 -22.95
CA GLY A 19 -11.22 29.93 -22.62
C GLY A 19 -12.56 29.60 -23.28
N ILE A 20 -12.57 28.51 -24.05
CA ILE A 20 -13.83 27.88 -24.47
C ILE A 20 -14.38 27.20 -23.22
N LYS A 21 -15.38 27.83 -22.58
CA LYS A 21 -16.24 27.17 -21.61
C LYS A 21 -17.00 26.06 -22.34
N ALA A 22 -16.71 24.81 -21.99
CA ALA A 22 -17.73 23.78 -22.12
C ALA A 22 -18.93 24.25 -21.28
N ASP A 23 -20.13 24.24 -21.87
CA ASP A 23 -21.36 24.44 -21.10
C ASP A 23 -21.48 23.26 -20.13
N SER A 24 -20.97 23.46 -18.91
CA SER A 24 -21.21 22.56 -17.80
C SER A 24 -22.73 22.45 -17.60
N PRO A 25 -23.32 21.27 -17.37
CA PRO A 25 -24.65 21.20 -16.81
C PRO A 25 -24.62 22.08 -15.57
N SER A 26 -25.54 23.04 -15.48
CA SER A 26 -25.64 23.88 -14.29
C SER A 26 -26.05 22.97 -13.14
N LEU A 27 -25.08 22.39 -12.44
CA LEU A 27 -25.31 21.52 -11.31
C LEU A 27 -26.07 22.33 -10.26
N ALA A 28 -27.30 21.91 -9.98
CA ALA A 28 -28.07 22.51 -8.90
C ALA A 28 -27.46 22.07 -7.57
N PHE A 29 -27.28 23.00 -6.64
CA PHE A 29 -26.91 22.64 -5.27
C PHE A 29 -27.94 21.66 -4.70
N GLY A 30 -27.45 20.60 -4.08
CA GLY A 30 -28.26 19.46 -3.65
C GLY A 30 -28.31 18.30 -4.64
N ALA A 31 -27.70 18.42 -5.83
CA ALA A 31 -27.61 17.33 -6.79
C ALA A 31 -26.78 16.16 -6.25
N LEU A 32 -27.20 14.94 -6.58
CA LEU A 32 -26.43 13.73 -6.37
C LEU A 32 -25.70 13.40 -7.66
N ILE A 33 -24.38 13.49 -7.66
CA ILE A 33 -23.56 13.34 -8.86
C ILE A 33 -22.68 12.10 -8.77
N LYS A 34 -22.39 11.47 -9.91
CA LYS A 34 -21.35 10.44 -10.04
C LYS A 34 -20.62 10.58 -11.38
N GLY A 35 -19.38 10.10 -11.42
CA GLY A 35 -18.60 9.94 -12.65
C GLY A 35 -18.81 8.56 -13.27
N SER A 36 -17.81 8.07 -13.99
CA SER A 36 -17.75 6.68 -14.48
C SER A 36 -17.67 5.65 -13.34
N GLY A 37 -17.02 6.02 -12.23
CA GLY A 37 -16.89 5.19 -11.04
C GLY A 37 -18.18 4.97 -10.23
N PRO A 38 -18.17 4.05 -9.24
CA PRO A 38 -19.35 3.72 -8.44
C PRO A 38 -19.66 4.75 -7.34
N ALA A 39 -18.73 5.63 -6.98
CA ALA A 39 -18.89 6.62 -5.91
C ALA A 39 -19.98 7.66 -6.23
N ILE A 40 -20.82 7.94 -5.24
CA ILE A 40 -21.88 8.95 -5.32
C ILE A 40 -21.49 10.12 -4.41
N TYR A 41 -21.67 11.33 -4.93
CA TYR A 41 -21.37 12.56 -4.21
C TYR A 41 -22.61 13.44 -4.10
N TYR A 42 -22.70 14.18 -2.99
CA TYR A 42 -23.59 15.31 -2.86
C TYR A 42 -22.85 16.59 -3.30
N TYR A 43 -23.45 17.33 -4.23
CA TYR A 43 -22.95 18.64 -4.63
C TYR A 43 -23.54 19.73 -3.73
N ALA A 44 -22.71 20.31 -2.86
CA ALA A 44 -23.15 21.23 -1.84
C ALA A 44 -23.10 22.70 -2.29
N SER A 45 -23.74 23.60 -1.53
CA SER A 45 -23.81 25.04 -1.81
C SER A 45 -22.47 25.76 -1.75
N ASP A 46 -21.44 25.14 -1.19
CA ASP A 46 -20.05 25.61 -1.18
C ASP A 46 -19.29 25.25 -2.47
N SER A 47 -20.01 24.74 -3.49
CA SER A 47 -19.45 24.23 -4.75
C SER A 47 -18.50 23.04 -4.58
N GLY A 48 -18.54 22.36 -3.44
CA GLY A 48 -17.79 21.13 -3.17
C GLY A 48 -18.62 19.86 -3.38
N ARG A 49 -17.94 18.75 -3.63
CA ARG A 49 -18.52 17.40 -3.63
C ARG A 49 -18.15 16.67 -2.35
N TYR A 50 -19.14 16.04 -1.73
CA TYR A 50 -18.98 15.24 -0.52
C TYR A 50 -19.40 13.80 -0.80
N ALA A 51 -18.52 12.83 -0.53
CA ALA A 51 -18.79 11.43 -0.86
C ALA A 51 -19.74 10.79 0.17
N PHE A 52 -20.62 9.92 -0.31
CA PHE A 52 -21.25 8.93 0.56
C PHE A 52 -20.29 7.74 0.69
N PRO A 53 -19.78 7.43 1.90
CA PRO A 53 -18.75 6.41 2.07
C PRO A 53 -19.19 4.99 1.68
N ASN A 54 -20.48 4.70 1.78
CA ASN A 54 -21.08 3.44 1.37
C ASN A 54 -22.59 3.61 1.11
N GLU A 55 -23.19 2.58 0.51
CA GLU A 55 -24.63 2.54 0.21
C GLU A 55 -25.50 2.63 1.48
N ALA A 56 -25.08 2.07 2.61
CA ALA A 56 -25.84 2.13 3.85
C ALA A 56 -25.96 3.58 4.36
N THR A 57 -24.88 4.35 4.29
CA THR A 57 -24.88 5.79 4.60
C THR A 57 -25.75 6.57 3.63
N PHE A 58 -25.65 6.32 2.33
CA PHE A 58 -26.52 6.94 1.32
C PHE A 58 -28.00 6.68 1.61
N LYS A 59 -28.36 5.43 1.94
CA LYS A 59 -29.74 5.01 2.25
C LYS A 59 -30.31 5.62 3.54
N THR A 60 -29.48 6.24 4.38
CA THR A 60 -29.99 7.04 5.51
C THR A 60 -30.54 8.40 5.07
N TRP A 61 -30.10 8.92 3.92
CA TRP A 61 -30.50 10.22 3.38
C TRP A 61 -31.51 10.10 2.22
N TYR A 62 -31.39 9.05 1.40
CA TYR A 62 -32.19 8.86 0.19
C TYR A 62 -32.74 7.43 0.09
N ASN A 63 -33.96 7.27 -0.41
CA ASN A 63 -34.60 5.95 -0.46
C ASN A 63 -34.02 5.01 -1.53
N ASN A 64 -33.49 5.57 -2.61
CA ASN A 64 -32.93 4.84 -3.75
C ASN A 64 -32.01 5.77 -4.57
N PHE A 65 -31.40 5.24 -5.61
CA PHE A 65 -30.44 5.95 -6.46
C PHE A 65 -31.09 6.74 -7.61
N SER A 66 -32.42 6.86 -7.68
CA SER A 66 -33.09 7.44 -8.86
C SER A 66 -32.82 8.93 -9.06
N GLY A 67 -32.30 9.62 -8.03
CA GLY A 67 -31.89 11.02 -8.08
C GLY A 67 -30.42 11.24 -8.43
N VAL A 68 -29.64 10.18 -8.65
CA VAL A 68 -28.21 10.26 -8.98
C VAL A 68 -28.05 10.55 -10.47
N ILE A 69 -27.42 11.66 -10.80
CA ILE A 69 -27.06 12.04 -12.17
C ILE A 69 -25.61 11.66 -12.46
N THR A 70 -25.37 11.15 -13.67
CA THR A 70 -24.01 10.89 -14.15
C THR A 70 -23.49 12.11 -14.88
N ILE A 71 -22.32 12.59 -14.49
CA ILE A 71 -21.56 13.64 -15.18
C ILE A 71 -20.26 13.04 -15.72
N SER A 72 -19.60 13.73 -16.64
CA SER A 72 -18.29 13.28 -17.11
C SER A 72 -17.26 13.34 -15.98
N ASP A 73 -16.22 12.50 -16.07
CA ASP A 73 -15.14 12.52 -15.07
C ASP A 73 -14.40 13.86 -15.04
N ILE A 74 -14.35 14.57 -16.17
CA ILE A 74 -13.79 15.92 -16.28
C ILE A 74 -14.64 16.92 -15.48
N GLU A 75 -15.97 16.87 -15.61
CA GLU A 75 -16.88 17.72 -14.84
C GLU A 75 -16.85 17.36 -13.35
N LEU A 76 -16.77 16.08 -13.02
CA LEU A 76 -16.62 15.64 -11.64
C LEU A 76 -15.32 16.18 -11.05
N ALA A 77 -14.19 16.00 -11.75
CA ALA A 77 -12.87 16.49 -11.34
C ALA A 77 -12.84 18.01 -11.12
N ALA A 78 -13.60 18.77 -11.88
CA ALA A 78 -13.74 20.22 -11.71
C ALA A 78 -14.49 20.62 -10.42
N VAL A 79 -15.24 19.70 -9.79
CA VAL A 79 -15.90 19.93 -8.50
C VAL A 79 -14.99 19.46 -7.35
N PRO A 80 -14.44 20.36 -6.50
CA PRO A 80 -13.49 20.00 -5.45
C PRO A 80 -14.07 19.01 -4.44
N PHE A 81 -13.31 17.97 -4.11
CA PHE A 81 -13.67 17.06 -3.02
C PHE A 81 -13.49 17.73 -1.66
N LYS A 82 -14.48 17.62 -0.78
CA LYS A 82 -14.52 18.31 0.53
C LYS A 82 -14.71 17.38 1.72
N GLY A 83 -14.80 16.07 1.50
CA GLY A 83 -14.88 15.07 2.56
C GLY A 83 -16.10 14.16 2.46
N ASN A 84 -16.40 13.48 3.56
CA ASN A 84 -17.42 12.44 3.62
C ASN A 84 -18.73 12.94 4.24
N ILE A 85 -19.84 12.33 3.82
CA ILE A 85 -21.15 12.48 4.45
C ILE A 85 -21.33 11.39 5.49
N ASN A 86 -21.72 11.80 6.68
CA ASN A 86 -22.10 10.91 7.77
C ASN A 86 -23.56 10.46 7.65
N CYS A 87 -23.92 9.38 8.33
CA CYS A 87 -25.29 8.87 8.41
C CYS A 87 -26.24 9.93 8.97
N LYS A 88 -27.44 10.01 8.38
CA LYS A 88 -28.46 10.98 8.79
C LYS A 88 -28.81 10.81 10.27
N PRO A 89 -28.68 11.86 11.09
CA PRO A 89 -29.05 11.83 12.51
C PRO A 89 -30.48 11.32 12.74
N GLY A 90 -30.65 10.45 13.73
CA GLY A 90 -31.97 9.91 14.11
C GLY A 90 -32.55 8.78 13.25
N VAL A 91 -31.93 8.40 12.13
CA VAL A 91 -32.53 7.43 11.18
C VAL A 91 -32.14 5.97 11.47
N LYS A 92 -30.84 5.70 11.62
CA LYS A 92 -30.28 4.38 11.91
C LYS A 92 -29.36 4.46 13.13
N MET A 93 -29.12 3.30 13.73
CA MET A 93 -28.06 3.08 14.71
C MET A 93 -26.83 2.51 14.00
N LEU A 94 -25.65 2.74 14.56
CA LEU A 94 -24.37 2.39 13.99
C LEU A 94 -23.63 1.42 14.91
N LYS A 95 -22.88 0.50 14.33
CA LYS A 95 -21.88 -0.30 15.04
C LYS A 95 -20.70 -0.59 14.10
N ILE A 96 -19.60 -1.01 14.69
CA ILE A 96 -18.45 -1.62 14.01
C ILE A 96 -18.32 -3.06 14.50
N GLN A 97 -17.61 -3.92 13.75
CA GLN A 97 -17.46 -5.32 14.17
C GLN A 97 -16.60 -5.48 15.42
N THR A 98 -15.68 -4.54 15.65
CA THR A 98 -14.71 -4.55 16.75
C THR A 98 -15.23 -3.96 18.06
N ASP A 99 -16.43 -3.34 18.06
CA ASP A 99 -17.04 -2.73 19.25
C ASP A 99 -18.48 -3.26 19.42
N PRO A 100 -18.80 -3.97 20.51
CA PRO A 100 -20.16 -4.45 20.77
C PRO A 100 -21.16 -3.33 21.03
N LYS A 101 -20.70 -2.08 21.23
CA LYS A 101 -21.57 -0.93 21.46
C LYS A 101 -22.35 -0.55 20.19
N VAL A 102 -23.58 -0.13 20.42
CA VAL A 102 -24.45 0.41 19.36
C VAL A 102 -24.66 1.90 19.61
N TYR A 103 -24.36 2.71 18.61
CA TYR A 103 -24.37 4.16 18.68
C TYR A 103 -25.56 4.74 17.92
N ALA A 104 -26.13 5.81 18.45
CA ALA A 104 -27.04 6.67 17.72
C ALA A 104 -26.31 7.95 17.29
N VAL A 105 -26.62 8.48 16.11
CA VAL A 105 -26.04 9.75 15.65
C VAL A 105 -26.83 10.91 16.27
N GLY A 106 -26.17 11.70 17.11
CA GLY A 106 -26.72 12.89 17.76
C GLY A 106 -27.10 14.01 16.80
N GLU A 107 -27.85 15.01 17.27
CA GLU A 107 -28.16 16.24 16.51
C GLU A 107 -26.91 17.05 16.14
N ASP A 108 -25.83 16.83 16.86
CA ASP A 108 -24.54 17.40 16.58
C ASP A 108 -23.73 16.50 15.64
N GLY A 109 -24.21 15.33 15.23
CA GLY A 109 -23.46 14.40 14.38
C GLY A 109 -22.40 13.56 15.11
N LYS A 110 -22.33 13.62 16.45
CA LYS A 110 -21.50 12.70 17.25
C LYS A 110 -22.16 11.34 17.39
N LEU A 111 -21.36 10.30 17.53
CA LEU A 111 -21.85 8.98 17.95
C LEU A 111 -22.07 8.98 19.46
N ARG A 112 -23.31 8.68 19.86
CA ARG A 112 -23.71 8.60 21.26
C ARG A 112 -24.09 7.16 21.56
N TRP A 113 -23.36 6.52 22.47
CA TRP A 113 -23.60 5.13 22.83
C TRP A 113 -25.00 4.98 23.46
N VAL A 114 -25.78 4.01 22.97
CA VAL A 114 -27.04 3.60 23.58
C VAL A 114 -26.76 2.45 24.53
N GLU A 115 -26.77 2.72 25.83
CA GLU A 115 -26.13 1.84 26.82
C GLU A 115 -26.83 0.50 27.04
N THR A 116 -28.11 0.38 26.70
CA THR A 116 -28.88 -0.84 26.91
C THR A 116 -29.82 -1.17 25.75
N GLU A 117 -30.09 -2.47 25.56
CA GLU A 117 -31.10 -2.95 24.61
C GLU A 117 -32.51 -2.44 24.96
N ALA A 118 -32.84 -2.32 26.25
CA ALA A 118 -34.13 -1.77 26.69
C ALA A 118 -34.30 -0.33 26.19
N LEU A 119 -33.25 0.49 26.32
CA LEU A 119 -33.24 1.85 25.81
C LEU A 119 -33.29 1.90 24.28
N ALA A 120 -32.58 1.01 23.58
CA ALA A 120 -32.67 0.92 22.12
C ALA A 120 -34.10 0.60 21.65
N LYS A 121 -34.80 -0.33 22.32
CA LYS A 121 -36.22 -0.63 22.08
C LYS A 121 -37.13 0.57 22.34
N GLU A 122 -36.86 1.34 23.40
CA GLU A 122 -37.63 2.53 23.74
C GLU A 122 -37.46 3.69 22.75
N LEU A 123 -36.27 3.82 22.15
CA LEU A 123 -35.90 4.86 21.20
C LEU A 123 -36.29 4.52 19.76
N TYR A 124 -36.05 3.29 19.32
CA TYR A 124 -36.17 2.88 17.92
C TYR A 124 -37.27 1.83 17.66
N GLY A 125 -37.97 1.36 18.70
CA GLY A 125 -39.04 0.37 18.60
C GLY A 125 -38.58 -1.07 18.78
N SER A 126 -39.52 -2.01 18.78
CA SER A 126 -39.23 -3.45 18.98
C SER A 126 -38.35 -4.05 17.88
N ASP A 127 -38.25 -3.39 16.73
CA ASP A 127 -37.40 -3.75 15.58
C ASP A 127 -36.07 -3.00 15.53
N TRP A 128 -35.63 -2.37 16.63
CA TRP A 128 -34.39 -1.59 16.71
C TRP A 128 -33.16 -2.32 16.14
N ASN A 129 -33.06 -3.63 16.34
CA ASN A 129 -31.95 -4.45 15.86
C ASN A 129 -31.90 -4.55 14.32
N LYS A 130 -33.02 -4.32 13.62
CA LYS A 130 -33.08 -4.19 12.15
C LYS A 130 -32.76 -2.77 11.66
N LYS A 131 -32.54 -1.84 12.58
CA LYS A 131 -32.18 -0.44 12.32
C LYS A 131 -30.72 -0.14 12.63
N ILE A 132 -29.94 -1.17 12.93
CA ILE A 132 -28.49 -1.10 13.02
C ILE A 132 -27.91 -1.26 11.62
N ILE A 133 -26.94 -0.42 11.29
CA ILE A 133 -26.07 -0.60 10.13
C ILE A 133 -24.64 -0.77 10.63
N ASP A 134 -23.97 -1.81 10.14
CA ASP A 134 -22.54 -1.98 10.33
C ASP A 134 -21.81 -1.01 9.39
N ILE A 135 -20.88 -0.24 9.91
CA ILE A 135 -19.97 0.59 9.10
C ILE A 135 -18.55 0.07 9.24
N PRO A 136 -17.75 0.05 8.15
CA PRO A 136 -16.31 -0.20 8.25
C PRO A 136 -15.64 0.75 9.23
N ILE A 137 -14.62 0.27 9.96
CA ILE A 137 -13.91 1.07 10.97
C ILE A 137 -13.28 2.35 10.37
N ALA A 138 -12.81 2.28 9.12
CA ALA A 138 -12.29 3.42 8.36
C ALA A 138 -13.32 4.55 8.14
N PHE A 139 -14.62 4.27 8.21
CA PHE A 139 -15.67 5.29 8.15
C PHE A 139 -16.25 5.65 9.52
N PHE A 140 -15.91 4.89 10.56
CA PHE A 140 -16.24 5.21 11.94
C PHE A 140 -15.40 6.40 12.44
N THR A 141 -14.17 6.56 11.93
CA THR A 141 -13.30 7.72 12.17
C THR A 141 -13.88 9.05 11.67
N ASN A 142 -14.88 9.02 10.78
CA ASN A 142 -15.60 10.23 10.36
C ASN A 142 -16.48 10.85 11.47
N TYR A 143 -16.61 10.18 12.62
CA TYR A 143 -17.43 10.64 13.73
C TYR A 143 -16.59 10.85 14.99
N GLU A 144 -16.92 11.92 15.72
CA GLU A 144 -16.50 12.06 17.11
C GLU A 144 -17.45 11.27 18.04
N ILE A 145 -16.92 10.74 19.13
CA ILE A 145 -17.74 10.17 20.21
C ILE A 145 -18.29 11.31 21.08
N GLY A 146 -19.59 11.27 21.34
CA GLY A 146 -20.31 12.18 22.22
C GLY A 146 -20.77 11.51 23.51
N VAL A 147 -21.44 12.29 24.36
CA VAL A 147 -21.99 11.80 25.62
C VAL A 147 -22.98 10.66 25.36
N SER A 148 -22.91 9.58 26.13
CA SER A 148 -23.86 8.45 26.06
C SER A 148 -25.31 8.91 26.16
N ILE A 149 -26.21 8.04 25.71
CA ILE A 149 -27.65 8.16 25.92
C ILE A 149 -28.00 7.19 27.04
N GLU A 150 -28.28 7.75 28.22
CA GLU A 150 -28.60 6.97 29.41
C GLU A 150 -30.11 6.83 29.61
N THR A 151 -30.90 7.78 29.06
CA THR A 151 -32.37 7.79 29.18
C THR A 151 -33.05 8.27 27.90
N LYS A 152 -34.30 7.84 27.68
CA LYS A 152 -35.13 8.28 26.54
C LYS A 152 -35.32 9.80 26.44
N ASN A 153 -35.25 10.52 27.55
CA ASN A 153 -35.44 11.98 27.55
C ASN A 153 -34.20 12.73 27.02
N SER A 154 -33.03 12.07 26.99
CA SER A 154 -31.77 12.68 26.55
C SER A 154 -31.51 12.58 25.03
N TYR A 155 -32.39 11.88 24.31
CA TYR A 155 -32.29 11.67 22.86
C TYR A 155 -33.66 11.28 22.27
N SER A 156 -34.09 12.00 21.23
CA SER A 156 -35.32 11.67 20.49
C SER A 156 -34.99 11.49 19.00
N PRO A 157 -34.94 10.25 18.47
CA PRO A 157 -34.60 10.02 17.08
C PRO A 157 -35.61 10.65 16.11
N VAL A 158 -36.90 10.68 16.47
CA VAL A 158 -37.95 11.33 15.67
C VAL A 158 -37.74 12.84 15.60
N THR A 159 -37.45 13.47 16.73
CA THR A 159 -37.19 14.91 16.79
C THR A 159 -35.94 15.26 15.99
N ILE A 160 -34.86 14.51 16.18
CA ILE A 160 -33.60 14.73 15.47
C ILE A 160 -33.78 14.52 13.97
N MET A 161 -34.37 13.41 13.54
CA MET A 161 -34.63 13.13 12.13
C MET A 161 -35.43 14.26 11.44
N SER A 162 -36.40 14.86 12.13
CA SER A 162 -37.21 15.96 11.60
C SER A 162 -36.47 17.29 11.42
N GLN A 163 -35.32 17.45 12.09
CA GLN A 163 -34.45 18.63 11.97
C GLN A 163 -33.47 18.52 10.79
N PHE A 164 -33.21 17.31 10.28
CA PHE A 164 -32.22 17.03 9.23
C PHE A 164 -32.88 16.61 7.91
N ASN A 165 -33.69 17.51 7.34
CA ASN A 165 -34.39 17.24 6.07
C ASN A 165 -33.48 17.24 4.83
N PHE A 166 -32.28 17.82 4.93
CA PHE A 166 -31.27 17.89 3.88
C PHE A 166 -29.89 17.52 4.41
N VAL A 167 -29.02 17.00 3.54
CA VAL A 167 -27.61 16.71 3.84
C VAL A 167 -26.94 17.97 4.37
N ASN A 168 -26.33 17.88 5.56
CA ASN A 168 -25.54 18.96 6.15
C ASN A 168 -24.10 18.49 6.28
N THR A 169 -23.17 19.23 5.67
CA THR A 169 -21.77 18.87 5.48
C THR A 169 -20.93 19.26 6.69
N ASN A 170 -20.99 18.44 7.75
CA ASN A 170 -20.10 18.39 8.92
C ASN A 170 -19.99 19.65 9.85
N LYS A 171 -19.57 19.41 11.11
CA LYS A 171 -19.72 20.30 12.29
C LYS A 171 -18.80 21.54 12.32
N ASN A 172 -18.89 22.45 11.35
CA ASN A 172 -18.43 23.83 11.56
C ASN A 172 -19.27 24.92 10.88
N VAL A 173 -20.44 24.59 10.33
CA VAL A 173 -21.37 25.58 9.74
C VAL A 173 -22.68 25.70 10.54
N LYS A 174 -22.56 25.79 11.87
CA LYS A 174 -23.56 26.50 12.70
C LYS A 174 -23.05 27.91 13.01
N LYS A 175 -22.81 28.72 11.96
CA LYS A 175 -22.77 30.18 12.13
C LYS A 175 -23.28 31.02 10.94
N ILE A 176 -24.02 30.46 9.97
CA ILE A 176 -24.68 31.30 8.94
C ILE A 176 -26.13 30.87 8.59
N MET A 177 -26.74 29.88 9.26
CA MET A 177 -28.11 29.42 8.91
C MET A 177 -29.10 29.38 10.09
N SER A 178 -29.02 30.33 11.03
CA SER A 178 -30.15 30.62 11.92
C SER A 178 -30.09 32.02 12.51
N SER A 179 -30.84 32.96 11.92
CA SER A 179 -31.39 34.12 12.64
C SER A 179 -32.69 34.59 11.98
N GLY A 180 -33.80 34.50 12.73
CA GLY A 180 -35.10 35.15 12.44
C GLY A 180 -36.19 34.17 11.98
N SER A 181 -36.91 33.48 12.88
CA SER A 181 -38.04 33.94 13.70
C SER A 181 -39.29 34.40 12.92
N SER A 182 -40.29 33.49 12.85
CA SER A 182 -41.76 33.68 12.88
C SER A 182 -42.47 34.86 12.15
N SER A 183 -43.32 34.50 11.16
CA SER A 183 -44.73 34.91 10.85
C SER A 183 -45.12 36.42 10.79
N PRO A 184 -46.03 36.92 9.89
CA PRO A 184 -47.26 36.26 9.45
C PRO A 184 -47.65 36.36 7.95
N SER A 185 -48.67 35.57 7.61
CA SER A 185 -49.43 35.52 6.35
C SER A 185 -50.12 36.85 6.00
N PRO A 186 -50.21 37.19 4.70
CA PRO A 186 -51.51 37.53 4.12
C PRO A 186 -51.82 36.80 2.80
N SER A 187 -53.13 36.63 2.56
CA SER A 187 -53.82 36.07 1.38
C SER A 187 -54.03 37.13 0.26
N PRO A 188 -54.70 36.86 -0.88
CA PRO A 188 -54.15 36.44 -2.18
C PRO A 188 -54.32 37.48 -3.34
N SER A 189 -53.83 37.12 -4.56
CA SER A 189 -54.24 37.56 -5.93
C SER A 189 -53.39 38.64 -6.66
N PRO A 190 -53.33 38.74 -8.02
CA PRO A 190 -53.79 37.85 -9.10
C PRO A 190 -52.69 37.36 -10.09
N SER A 191 -53.11 36.42 -10.95
CA SER A 191 -52.44 35.79 -12.09
C SER A 191 -52.04 36.73 -13.25
N PRO A 192 -50.96 36.41 -13.99
CA PRO A 192 -50.94 36.60 -15.44
C PRO A 192 -50.74 35.31 -16.25
N SER A 193 -51.37 35.34 -17.42
CA SER A 193 -51.67 34.34 -18.47
C SER A 193 -50.47 33.56 -19.07
N PRO A 194 -50.69 32.35 -19.64
CA PRO A 194 -49.64 31.56 -20.30
C PRO A 194 -49.20 32.15 -21.64
N SER A 195 -47.91 31.95 -21.98
CA SER A 195 -47.33 32.20 -23.31
C SER A 195 -47.06 30.84 -24.00
N PRO A 196 -47.28 30.72 -25.33
CA PRO A 196 -47.42 29.42 -25.99
C PRO A 196 -46.11 28.71 -26.33
N SER A 197 -46.23 27.40 -26.46
CA SER A 197 -45.22 26.42 -26.87
C SER A 197 -44.71 26.64 -28.31
N PRO A 198 -43.39 26.57 -28.57
CA PRO A 198 -42.87 26.44 -29.92
C PRO A 198 -42.77 24.97 -30.38
N SER A 199 -43.18 24.77 -31.63
CA SER A 199 -43.23 23.55 -32.45
C SER A 199 -41.85 22.91 -32.68
N PRO A 200 -41.77 21.58 -32.93
CA PRO A 200 -40.52 20.90 -33.28
C PRO A 200 -39.96 21.36 -34.64
N SER A 201 -38.63 21.45 -34.71
CA SER A 201 -37.83 21.79 -35.90
C SER A 201 -37.15 20.51 -36.46
N PRO A 202 -36.98 20.37 -37.79
CA PRO A 202 -36.69 19.08 -38.43
C PRO A 202 -35.23 18.61 -38.34
N SER A 203 -35.05 17.32 -38.60
CA SER A 203 -33.79 16.56 -38.57
C SER A 203 -32.71 17.13 -39.51
N PRO A 204 -31.43 17.21 -39.05
CA PRO A 204 -30.31 17.53 -39.92
C PRO A 204 -29.81 16.31 -40.71
N THR A 205 -29.26 16.64 -41.88
CA THR A 205 -28.69 15.80 -42.94
C THR A 205 -27.22 15.46 -42.64
N PRO A 206 -26.66 14.31 -43.09
CA PRO A 206 -25.28 13.92 -42.75
C PRO A 206 -24.23 14.86 -43.35
N THR A 207 -23.20 15.16 -42.54
CA THR A 207 -22.04 16.00 -42.87
C THR A 207 -20.86 15.11 -43.29
N PRO A 208 -20.03 15.52 -44.27
CA PRO A 208 -18.99 14.68 -44.87
C PRO A 208 -17.77 14.44 -43.96
N THR A 209 -17.08 13.34 -44.26
CA THR A 209 -15.90 12.80 -43.57
C THR A 209 -14.66 13.72 -43.68
N PRO A 210 -13.95 14.02 -42.57
CA PRO A 210 -12.69 14.76 -42.63
C PRO A 210 -11.48 13.88 -43.00
N GLU A 211 -10.53 14.53 -43.68
CA GLU A 211 -9.25 14.03 -44.21
C GLU A 211 -8.16 13.94 -43.10
N PRO A 212 -7.10 13.11 -43.23
CA PRO A 212 -6.16 12.82 -42.15
C PRO A 212 -5.30 14.02 -41.73
N GLU A 213 -5.11 14.16 -40.42
CA GLU A 213 -4.29 15.20 -39.78
C GLU A 213 -2.79 14.81 -39.81
N PRO A 214 -1.86 15.77 -40.04
CA PRO A 214 -0.43 15.48 -40.13
C PRO A 214 0.23 15.17 -38.78
N THR A 215 1.28 14.34 -38.83
CA THR A 215 2.10 13.87 -37.72
C THR A 215 2.81 15.01 -36.96
N PRO A 216 2.78 15.05 -35.61
CA PRO A 216 3.45 16.07 -34.82
C PRO A 216 4.99 15.93 -34.82
N GLU A 217 5.66 17.09 -34.83
CA GLU A 217 7.12 17.29 -34.78
C GLU A 217 7.64 17.17 -33.32
N PRO A 218 8.92 16.78 -33.08
CA PRO A 218 9.41 16.46 -31.74
C PRO A 218 9.48 17.69 -30.80
N GLU A 219 9.11 17.49 -29.53
CA GLU A 219 9.26 18.51 -28.48
C GLU A 219 10.73 18.91 -28.22
N PRO A 220 11.00 20.18 -27.89
CA PRO A 220 12.35 20.66 -27.60
C PRO A 220 12.90 20.12 -26.27
N THR A 221 14.14 19.66 -26.31
CA THR A 221 14.96 19.27 -25.14
C THR A 221 15.02 20.41 -24.08
N PRO A 222 14.77 20.14 -22.79
CA PRO A 222 14.82 21.15 -21.74
C PRO A 222 16.25 21.71 -21.55
N GLU A 223 16.34 23.02 -21.28
CA GLU A 223 17.58 23.72 -20.94
C GLU A 223 18.18 23.19 -19.62
N PRO A 224 19.51 23.09 -19.49
CA PRO A 224 20.17 22.59 -18.29
C PRO A 224 19.94 23.53 -17.10
N THR A 225 19.39 22.98 -16.03
CA THR A 225 19.29 23.61 -14.71
C THR A 225 20.71 23.87 -14.16
N PRO A 226 21.00 25.04 -13.55
CA PRO A 226 22.33 25.35 -13.04
C PRO A 226 22.75 24.35 -11.95
N THR A 227 23.94 23.77 -12.11
CA THR A 227 24.58 22.88 -11.14
C THR A 227 24.84 23.61 -9.81
N PRO A 228 24.42 23.10 -8.64
CA PRO A 228 24.91 23.58 -7.36
C PRO A 228 26.41 23.28 -7.27
N SER A 229 27.22 24.33 -7.21
CA SER A 229 28.65 24.25 -6.94
C SER A 229 28.87 24.24 -5.42
N GLY A 230 28.84 23.05 -4.81
CA GLY A 230 29.15 22.85 -3.40
C GLY A 230 29.02 21.37 -3.00
N SER A 231 30.13 20.73 -2.61
CA SER A 231 30.08 19.40 -1.99
C SER A 231 29.26 19.46 -0.69
N GLY A 232 28.40 18.47 -0.48
CA GLY A 232 27.51 18.40 0.68
C GLY A 232 28.29 18.36 1.99
N THR A 233 27.71 18.95 3.03
CA THR A 233 28.33 18.96 4.35
C THR A 233 28.21 17.58 4.97
N VAL A 234 29.29 17.11 5.61
CA VAL A 234 29.28 15.85 6.35
C VAL A 234 29.14 16.15 7.84
N TYR A 235 28.11 15.59 8.46
CA TYR A 235 27.85 15.64 9.89
C TYR A 235 28.04 14.26 10.51
N TYR A 236 28.33 14.22 11.81
CA TYR A 236 28.58 12.98 12.55
C TYR A 236 27.66 12.89 13.77
N ILE A 237 27.09 11.70 13.98
CA ILE A 237 26.39 11.29 15.18
C ILE A 237 27.23 10.29 15.95
N ARG A 238 27.36 10.46 17.27
CA ARG A 238 28.03 9.52 18.18
C ARG A 238 27.33 9.53 19.53
N THR A 239 27.23 8.39 20.22
CA THR A 239 26.67 8.34 21.59
C THR A 239 27.46 9.18 22.62
N ASP A 240 28.73 9.48 22.35
CA ASP A 240 29.61 10.35 23.16
C ASP A 240 29.70 11.80 22.61
N GLY A 241 28.81 12.18 21.69
CA GLY A 241 28.69 13.53 21.16
C GLY A 241 28.01 14.51 22.14
N GLY A 242 27.77 15.73 21.68
CA GLY A 242 27.05 16.77 22.44
C GLY A 242 25.74 17.19 21.77
N ASN A 243 24.91 17.95 22.50
CA ASN A 243 23.69 18.52 21.93
C ASN A 243 23.97 19.66 20.92
N ALA A 244 22.91 20.21 20.31
CA ALA A 244 23.01 21.27 19.31
C ALA A 244 23.73 22.55 19.77
N THR A 245 23.74 22.85 21.08
CA THR A 245 24.44 24.02 21.64
C THR A 245 25.91 23.72 21.90
N GLN A 246 26.21 22.46 22.24
CA GLN A 246 27.55 22.00 22.60
C GLN A 246 28.41 21.73 21.38
N CYS A 247 27.86 21.08 20.35
CA CYS A 247 28.61 20.58 19.20
C CYS A 247 28.08 21.11 17.86
N THR A 248 28.99 21.33 16.92
CA THR A 248 28.66 21.72 15.53
C THR A 248 28.19 20.55 14.66
N GLY A 249 28.48 19.31 15.06
CA GLY A 249 28.23 18.11 14.26
C GLY A 249 29.30 17.84 13.18
N LEU A 250 30.24 18.77 12.96
CA LEU A 250 31.14 18.77 11.80
C LEU A 250 32.43 17.96 11.99
N ALA A 251 32.64 17.33 13.14
CA ALA A 251 33.83 16.53 13.42
C ALA A 251 33.46 15.18 14.04
N ASN A 252 34.07 14.10 13.54
CA ASN A 252 33.91 12.75 14.10
C ASN A 252 34.74 12.59 15.39
N THR A 253 34.35 13.31 16.45
CA THR A 253 34.99 13.25 17.77
C THR A 253 33.96 13.45 18.86
N ALA A 254 34.22 12.85 20.03
CA ALA A 254 33.41 13.02 21.23
C ALA A 254 33.35 14.49 21.68
N TYR A 255 32.29 14.85 22.41
CA TYR A 255 32.23 16.12 23.12
C TYR A 255 33.17 16.08 24.32
N SER A 256 33.95 17.15 24.53
CA SER A 256 34.94 17.24 25.62
C SER A 256 34.33 17.37 27.03
N GLY A 257 33.00 17.48 27.13
CA GLY A 257 32.27 17.73 28.37
C GLY A 257 32.18 19.20 28.78
N SER A 258 32.72 20.14 27.98
CA SER A 258 32.60 21.58 28.25
C SER A 258 32.68 22.45 26.99
N GLY A 259 32.18 23.68 27.09
CA GLY A 259 32.17 24.66 25.99
C GLY A 259 30.94 24.55 25.09
N THR A 260 30.72 25.58 24.27
CA THR A 260 29.64 25.69 23.28
C THR A 260 30.24 25.72 21.87
N GLY A 261 29.47 25.26 20.87
CA GLY A 261 29.89 25.27 19.47
C GLY A 261 31.23 24.57 19.20
N GLN A 262 31.55 23.52 19.97
CA GLN A 262 32.78 22.77 19.80
C GLN A 262 32.74 21.94 18.51
N ALA A 263 33.89 21.75 17.87
CA ALA A 263 34.02 20.86 16.73
C ALA A 263 33.97 19.40 17.22
N CYS A 264 32.75 18.86 17.32
CA CYS A 264 32.45 17.50 17.76
C CYS A 264 31.17 16.99 17.10
N ALA A 265 30.92 15.69 17.24
CA ALA A 265 29.72 15.02 16.73
C ALA A 265 28.51 15.42 17.58
N TRP A 266 27.32 15.35 16.98
CA TRP A 266 26.09 15.40 17.75
C TRP A 266 25.84 14.08 18.46
N SER A 267 25.16 14.13 19.60
CA SER A 267 24.93 12.93 20.42
C SER A 267 23.88 11.97 19.84
N HIS A 268 23.03 12.43 18.93
CA HIS A 268 21.81 11.71 18.53
C HIS A 268 21.23 12.18 17.18
N PRO A 269 20.59 11.31 16.37
CA PRO A 269 19.94 11.70 15.12
C PRO A 269 18.88 12.81 15.26
N PHE A 270 18.12 12.84 16.36
CA PHE A 270 17.15 13.92 16.63
C PHE A 270 17.80 15.31 16.74
N ILE A 271 19.11 15.41 16.96
CA ILE A 271 19.76 16.72 16.89
C ILE A 271 19.83 17.19 15.42
N ALA A 272 20.11 16.29 14.47
CA ALA A 272 20.12 16.63 13.05
C ALA A 272 18.71 16.86 12.50
N LEU A 273 17.78 15.98 12.86
CA LEU A 273 16.40 15.92 12.38
C LEU A 273 15.45 15.79 13.58
N PRO A 274 15.20 16.88 14.33
CA PRO A 274 14.40 16.83 15.56
C PRO A 274 12.94 16.54 15.27
N PRO A 275 12.18 15.89 16.16
CA PRO A 275 10.75 15.61 15.94
C PRO A 275 9.86 16.83 15.73
N ASP A 276 10.20 17.93 16.39
CA ASP A 276 9.65 19.25 16.10
C ASP A 276 10.78 20.28 16.12
N GLY A 277 10.67 21.30 15.27
CA GLY A 277 11.65 22.36 15.11
C GLY A 277 12.32 22.40 13.74
N THR A 278 13.56 22.90 13.72
CA THR A 278 14.29 23.19 12.48
C THR A 278 15.30 22.08 12.19
N LYS A 279 15.21 21.49 10.99
CA LYS A 279 16.23 20.58 10.44
C LYS A 279 17.59 21.26 10.44
N ARG A 280 18.63 20.58 10.92
CA ARG A 280 20.01 21.11 10.99
C ARG A 280 20.89 20.66 9.82
N ILE A 281 20.38 19.74 9.00
CA ILE A 281 21.00 19.33 7.74
C ILE A 281 20.12 19.78 6.57
N ASN A 282 20.74 20.02 5.41
CA ASN A 282 20.07 20.41 4.17
C ASN A 282 20.05 19.26 3.16
N GLY A 283 19.31 19.48 2.07
CA GLY A 283 19.37 18.62 0.91
C GLY A 283 20.79 18.47 0.36
N GLY A 284 21.23 17.22 0.13
CA GLY A 284 22.56 16.90 -0.37
C GLY A 284 23.66 16.79 0.69
N ASP A 285 23.34 16.99 1.98
CA ASP A 285 24.24 16.73 3.09
C ASP A 285 24.34 15.23 3.42
N THR A 286 25.37 14.83 4.16
CA THR A 286 25.57 13.46 4.65
C THR A 286 25.61 13.44 6.17
N LEU A 287 24.84 12.55 6.79
CA LEU A 287 24.88 12.24 8.21
C LEU A 287 25.50 10.86 8.41
N VAL A 288 26.66 10.80 9.08
CA VAL A 288 27.35 9.54 9.40
C VAL A 288 27.07 9.14 10.84
N ILE A 289 26.48 7.96 11.04
CA ILE A 289 26.08 7.42 12.34
C ILE A 289 27.17 6.49 12.86
N ALA A 290 27.84 6.85 13.95
CA ALA A 290 28.81 5.97 14.58
C ALA A 290 28.14 4.72 15.16
N ASN A 291 28.88 3.61 15.23
CA ASN A 291 28.40 2.39 15.86
C ASN A 291 27.87 2.67 17.27
N GLY A 292 26.69 2.16 17.56
CA GLY A 292 25.97 2.39 18.79
C GLY A 292 24.50 2.04 18.62
N SER A 293 23.77 2.10 19.73
CA SER A 293 22.33 1.90 19.79
C SER A 293 21.71 3.24 20.18
N TYR A 294 20.76 3.71 19.38
CA TYR A 294 20.14 5.03 19.47
C TYR A 294 18.63 4.85 19.65
N MET A 295 18.13 5.23 20.83
CA MET A 295 16.69 5.17 21.11
C MET A 295 15.94 6.22 20.30
N MET A 296 14.85 5.82 19.66
CA MET A 296 14.06 6.66 18.77
C MET A 296 12.66 6.77 19.35
N GLY A 297 12.26 7.96 19.80
CA GLY A 297 10.99 8.21 20.47
C GLY A 297 11.12 9.11 21.69
N TYR A 298 10.08 9.13 22.52
CA TYR A 298 10.04 9.98 23.71
C TYR A 298 11.08 9.54 24.75
N GLY A 299 11.83 10.49 25.32
CA GLY A 299 12.97 10.26 26.22
C GLY A 299 14.33 10.20 25.51
N ALA A 300 14.37 10.26 24.18
CA ALA A 300 15.61 10.25 23.40
C ALA A 300 16.37 11.58 23.51
N PRO A 301 17.72 11.60 23.43
CA PRO A 301 18.43 12.87 23.38
C PRO A 301 18.01 13.74 22.18
N GLY A 302 17.54 14.95 22.45
CA GLY A 302 17.01 15.87 21.42
C GLY A 302 15.50 15.74 21.18
N ASP A 303 14.78 15.06 22.07
CA ASP A 303 13.31 15.00 22.12
C ASP A 303 12.66 16.25 22.74
N ASP A 304 13.38 17.38 22.81
CA ASP A 304 13.02 18.56 23.63
C ASP A 304 11.59 19.10 23.41
N ASN A 305 10.97 18.78 22.26
CA ASN A 305 9.63 19.20 21.87
C ASN A 305 8.59 18.06 21.82
N CYS A 306 8.97 16.84 22.21
CA CYS A 306 8.04 15.74 22.29
C CYS A 306 7.17 15.84 23.54
N GLU A 307 5.87 15.58 23.39
CA GLU A 307 4.92 15.60 24.50
C GLU A 307 4.53 14.17 24.90
N ILE A 308 4.42 13.94 26.21
CA ILE A 308 4.06 12.61 26.76
C ILE A 308 2.65 12.15 26.34
N GLU A 309 1.75 13.09 26.01
CA GLU A 309 0.41 12.78 25.51
C GLU A 309 0.44 12.35 24.02
N PHE A 310 1.47 12.76 23.28
CA PHE A 310 1.63 12.61 21.85
C PHE A 310 2.93 11.91 21.46
N THR A 311 3.39 10.91 22.25
CA THR A 311 4.67 10.23 21.98
C THR A 311 4.75 9.56 20.61
N TYR A 312 3.60 9.27 19.99
CA TYR A 312 3.50 8.78 18.61
C TYR A 312 4.03 9.77 17.56
N ASP A 313 3.97 11.08 17.83
CA ASP A 313 4.52 12.12 16.97
C ASP A 313 6.02 12.37 17.22
N CYS A 314 6.63 11.70 18.21
CA CYS A 314 8.04 11.85 18.54
C CYS A 314 8.93 11.05 17.57
N MET A 315 8.90 11.42 16.29
CA MET A 315 9.59 10.76 15.19
C MET A 315 10.65 11.66 14.58
N MET A 316 11.62 11.10 13.88
CA MET A 316 12.56 11.91 13.11
C MET A 316 11.82 12.69 12.00
N LEU A 317 12.07 14.01 11.86
CA LEU A 317 11.51 14.79 10.75
C LEU A 317 11.94 14.19 9.38
N PRO A 318 11.12 14.37 8.32
CA PRO A 318 11.45 13.84 7.00
C PRO A 318 12.83 14.24 6.51
N ILE A 319 13.59 13.30 5.95
CA ILE A 319 14.95 13.58 5.45
C ILE A 319 14.87 14.63 4.31
N PRO A 320 15.64 15.74 4.35
CA PRO A 320 15.54 16.77 3.33
C PRO A 320 15.94 16.22 1.95
N SER A 321 15.20 16.59 0.90
CA SER A 321 15.47 16.14 -0.47
C SER A 321 16.83 16.61 -0.96
N GLY A 322 17.64 15.70 -1.50
CA GLY A 322 18.85 16.04 -2.25
C GLY A 322 18.56 16.31 -3.73
N THR A 323 19.59 16.18 -4.56
CA THR A 323 19.49 16.19 -6.02
C THR A 323 20.03 14.87 -6.59
N ALA A 324 19.70 14.53 -7.83
CA ALA A 324 20.18 13.29 -8.45
C ALA A 324 21.72 13.18 -8.47
N SER A 325 22.43 14.30 -8.60
CA SER A 325 23.91 14.35 -8.56
C SER A 325 24.49 14.43 -7.14
N GLN A 326 23.66 14.71 -6.15
CA GLN A 326 24.06 14.94 -4.77
C GLN A 326 22.90 14.58 -3.83
N PRO A 327 22.68 13.28 -3.59
CA PRO A 327 21.62 12.82 -2.71
C PRO A 327 21.91 13.22 -1.26
N THR A 328 20.87 13.37 -0.45
CA THR A 328 21.02 13.43 1.01
C THR A 328 21.28 12.02 1.52
N ARG A 329 22.24 11.83 2.43
CA ARG A 329 22.71 10.48 2.80
C ARG A 329 22.70 10.27 4.30
N ILE A 330 22.08 9.19 4.77
CA ILE A 330 22.16 8.72 6.16
C ILE A 330 22.93 7.41 6.16
N LEU A 331 24.13 7.40 6.75
CA LEU A 331 25.09 6.32 6.54
C LEU A 331 25.60 5.80 7.88
N GLY A 332 25.43 4.50 8.12
CA GLY A 332 26.11 3.84 9.22
C GLY A 332 27.63 3.89 9.06
N GLN A 333 28.35 3.91 10.18
CA GLN A 333 29.79 3.82 10.19
C GLN A 333 30.24 2.55 9.45
N ASN A 334 31.26 2.69 8.60
CA ASN A 334 31.76 1.61 7.74
C ASN A 334 30.78 1.13 6.64
N TRP A 335 29.76 1.92 6.27
CA TRP A 335 28.87 1.62 5.12
C TRP A 335 29.67 1.28 3.84
N ASN A 336 30.80 1.94 3.62
CA ASN A 336 31.69 1.75 2.47
C ASN A 336 32.80 0.71 2.69
N ASN A 337 32.81 0.02 3.84
CA ASN A 337 33.78 -1.01 4.20
C ASN A 337 33.07 -2.29 4.65
N GLY A 338 32.13 -2.76 3.82
CA GLY A 338 31.44 -4.03 3.98
C GLY A 338 30.29 -4.05 5.00
N CYS A 339 30.01 -2.94 5.70
CA CYS A 339 28.92 -2.87 6.68
C CYS A 339 28.96 -3.99 7.75
N GLY A 340 30.15 -4.28 8.29
CA GLY A 340 30.33 -5.39 9.25
C GLY A 340 29.65 -5.18 10.61
N SER A 341 29.18 -3.96 10.91
CA SER A 341 28.39 -3.60 12.09
C SER A 341 27.43 -2.48 11.70
N LYS A 342 26.15 -2.63 12.01
CA LYS A 342 25.14 -1.61 11.77
C LYS A 342 24.90 -0.84 13.08
N PRO A 343 24.97 0.50 13.12
CA PRO A 343 24.34 1.23 14.21
C PRO A 343 22.83 0.99 14.20
N GLU A 344 22.27 0.86 15.39
CA GLU A 344 20.89 0.49 15.63
C GLU A 344 20.07 1.73 15.98
N PHE A 345 18.94 1.91 15.30
CA PHE A 345 17.86 2.80 15.66
C PHE A 345 16.72 1.96 16.22
N TYR A 346 16.43 2.09 17.51
CA TYR A 346 15.40 1.27 18.17
C TYR A 346 14.25 2.11 18.73
N GLY A 347 13.02 1.68 18.45
CA GLY A 347 11.79 2.34 18.89
C GLY A 347 11.56 2.31 20.40
N VAL A 348 11.12 3.44 20.98
CA VAL A 348 10.71 3.52 22.39
C VAL A 348 9.53 4.46 22.59
N GLU A 349 8.60 4.07 23.47
CA GLU A 349 7.44 4.86 23.82
C GLU A 349 6.52 5.17 22.62
N ARG A 350 6.35 4.20 21.72
CA ARG A 350 5.37 4.14 20.61
C ARG A 350 5.42 5.22 19.52
N PRO A 351 6.59 5.68 19.04
CA PRO A 351 6.63 6.55 17.86
C PRO A 351 5.95 5.84 16.68
N TRP A 352 5.29 6.61 15.83
CA TRP A 352 4.61 6.04 14.67
C TRP A 352 5.60 5.48 13.64
N ALA A 353 6.77 6.11 13.48
CA ALA A 353 7.84 5.67 12.60
C ALA A 353 9.22 6.03 13.17
N ILE A 354 10.24 5.24 12.83
CA ILE A 354 11.65 5.51 13.18
C ILE A 354 12.28 6.46 12.15
N ILE A 355 12.07 6.21 10.86
CA ILE A 355 12.54 7.05 9.75
C ILE A 355 11.36 7.53 8.92
N ASP A 356 11.32 8.83 8.64
CA ASP A 356 10.35 9.44 7.74
C ASP A 356 11.02 9.90 6.42
N LEU A 357 10.46 9.43 5.31
CA LEU A 357 10.83 9.75 3.93
C LEU A 357 9.68 10.44 3.18
N THR A 358 8.63 10.88 3.86
CA THR A 358 7.54 11.65 3.28
C THR A 358 8.07 12.87 2.52
N LYS A 359 7.79 12.94 1.22
CA LYS A 359 8.23 13.99 0.30
C LYS A 359 9.76 14.15 0.22
N SER A 360 10.50 13.09 0.53
CA SER A 360 11.95 13.07 0.51
C SER A 360 12.42 12.48 -0.82
N ASN A 361 13.21 13.24 -1.58
CA ASN A 361 13.65 12.84 -2.92
C ASN A 361 15.18 12.84 -3.02
N ASN A 362 15.76 11.93 -3.81
CA ASN A 362 17.21 11.78 -3.93
C ASN A 362 17.85 11.53 -2.56
N VAL A 363 17.49 10.41 -1.92
CA VAL A 363 17.98 10.04 -0.59
C VAL A 363 18.64 8.68 -0.61
N GLU A 364 19.76 8.53 0.11
CA GLU A 364 20.39 7.25 0.37
C GLU A 364 20.36 6.94 1.88
N ILE A 365 19.92 5.74 2.26
CA ILE A 365 20.05 5.22 3.62
C ILE A 365 20.84 3.93 3.54
N GLN A 366 21.96 3.85 4.25
CA GLN A 366 22.82 2.68 4.19
C GLN A 366 23.32 2.22 5.55
N CYS A 367 23.46 0.90 5.70
CA CYS A 367 24.13 0.27 6.83
C CYS A 367 23.51 0.62 8.19
N LEU A 368 22.20 0.45 8.34
CA LEU A 368 21.48 0.68 9.61
C LEU A 368 20.68 -0.56 10.00
N GLU A 369 20.57 -0.76 11.31
CA GLU A 369 19.59 -1.65 11.91
C GLU A 369 18.44 -0.79 12.45
N ILE A 370 17.21 -1.17 12.15
CA ILE A 370 15.98 -0.44 12.48
C ILE A 370 15.05 -1.45 13.14
N THR A 371 14.81 -1.27 14.43
CA THR A 371 14.10 -2.26 15.24
C THR A 371 13.33 -1.62 16.38
N ASP A 372 12.79 -2.42 17.28
CA ASP A 372 12.46 -2.02 18.64
C ASP A 372 12.90 -3.11 19.63
N HIS A 373 12.74 -2.87 20.93
CA HIS A 373 13.22 -3.78 21.97
C HIS A 373 12.05 -4.45 22.70
N SER A 374 11.04 -4.89 21.95
CA SER A 374 9.80 -5.46 22.44
C SER A 374 9.43 -6.76 21.71
N ASP A 375 8.60 -7.59 22.35
CA ASP A 375 7.95 -8.75 21.72
C ASP A 375 6.45 -8.51 21.46
N CYS A 376 6.02 -7.26 21.60
CA CYS A 376 4.63 -6.88 21.44
C CYS A 376 4.29 -6.56 19.98
N VAL A 377 3.04 -6.82 19.62
CA VAL A 377 2.45 -6.48 18.33
C VAL A 377 1.24 -5.59 18.56
N GLU A 378 1.07 -4.61 17.68
CA GLU A 378 -0.05 -3.68 17.77
C GLU A 378 -1.36 -4.43 17.56
N ASP A 379 -2.32 -4.20 18.45
CA ASP A 379 -3.66 -4.83 18.42
C ASP A 379 -3.71 -6.37 18.47
N HIS A 380 -2.62 -7.03 18.86
CA HIS A 380 -2.55 -8.48 18.99
C HIS A 380 -3.61 -9.06 19.94
N SER A 381 -4.32 -10.10 19.53
CA SER A 381 -5.37 -10.75 20.33
C SER A 381 -4.88 -11.90 21.22
N GLY A 382 -3.63 -12.35 21.05
CA GLY A 382 -3.02 -13.51 21.72
C GLY A 382 -2.12 -13.21 22.92
N GLY A 383 -2.24 -12.02 23.50
CA GLY A 383 -1.52 -11.67 24.72
C GLY A 383 -0.15 -11.01 24.51
N LEU A 384 0.25 -10.78 23.26
CA LEU A 384 1.41 -9.95 22.90
C LEU A 384 0.99 -8.51 22.55
N LYS A 385 -0.15 -8.03 23.02
CA LYS A 385 -0.64 -6.70 22.65
C LYS A 385 0.27 -5.60 23.19
N CYS A 386 0.73 -4.69 22.34
CA CYS A 386 1.44 -3.50 22.77
C CYS A 386 0.61 -2.60 23.70
N LYS A 387 1.26 -2.00 24.70
CA LYS A 387 0.61 -1.08 25.65
C LYS A 387 0.44 0.30 25.02
N ARG A 388 -0.72 0.56 24.42
CA ARG A 388 -1.01 1.83 23.74
C ARG A 388 -1.66 2.90 24.62
N ASP A 389 -2.55 2.52 25.53
CA ASP A 389 -3.49 3.50 26.14
C ASP A 389 -2.95 4.28 27.34
N SER A 390 -1.85 3.83 27.95
CA SER A 390 -1.29 4.51 29.12
C SER A 390 0.24 4.49 29.12
N TYR A 391 0.83 5.65 29.35
CA TYR A 391 2.26 5.78 29.58
C TYR A 391 2.69 5.05 30.88
N PRO A 392 3.92 4.49 30.96
CA PRO A 392 4.85 4.27 29.85
C PRO A 392 4.31 3.21 28.89
N HIS A 393 4.47 3.44 27.59
CA HIS A 393 4.01 2.57 26.51
C HIS A 393 4.94 1.37 26.30
N GLY A 394 6.21 1.51 26.68
CA GLY A 394 7.22 0.46 26.55
C GLY A 394 8.12 0.62 25.32
N PRO A 395 9.08 -0.30 25.14
CA PRO A 395 10.18 -0.15 24.19
C PRO A 395 9.82 -0.61 22.77
N TRP A 396 8.74 -0.08 22.21
CA TRP A 396 8.24 -0.45 20.89
C TRP A 396 8.02 0.75 19.97
N ALA A 397 8.08 0.53 18.66
CA ALA A 397 7.66 1.47 17.61
C ALA A 397 6.68 0.80 16.65
N ALA A 398 5.81 1.59 16.04
CA ALA A 398 4.84 1.04 15.09
C ALA A 398 5.50 0.66 13.76
N THR A 399 6.21 1.61 13.12
CA THR A 399 6.79 1.40 11.79
C THR A 399 8.30 1.67 11.74
N GLY A 400 9.05 0.89 10.97
CA GLY A 400 10.47 1.16 10.72
C GLY A 400 10.64 2.39 9.83
N ILE A 401 10.21 2.29 8.56
CA ILE A 401 10.31 3.36 7.57
C ILE A 401 8.92 3.79 7.08
N LEU A 402 8.58 5.06 7.24
CA LEU A 402 7.40 5.69 6.66
C LEU A 402 7.78 6.48 5.40
N ALA A 403 7.01 6.36 4.32
CA ALA A 403 7.21 7.20 3.15
C ALA A 403 5.93 7.46 2.34
N SER A 404 5.83 8.66 1.79
CA SER A 404 4.90 8.95 0.70
C SER A 404 5.46 10.02 -0.21
N ASP A 405 5.04 10.04 -1.48
CA ASP A 405 5.40 11.11 -2.43
C ASP A 405 6.93 11.29 -2.56
N SER A 406 7.66 10.17 -2.57
CA SER A 406 9.11 10.10 -2.47
C SER A 406 9.73 9.50 -3.71
N SER A 407 10.80 10.11 -4.24
CA SER A 407 11.44 9.68 -5.48
C SER A 407 12.95 9.53 -5.41
N ASN A 408 13.51 8.62 -6.21
CA ASN A 408 14.94 8.36 -6.31
C ASN A 408 15.56 8.05 -4.93
N VAL A 409 15.14 6.95 -4.32
CA VAL A 409 15.62 6.52 -2.99
C VAL A 409 16.39 5.22 -3.10
N LEU A 410 17.56 5.16 -2.45
CA LEU A 410 18.33 3.94 -2.27
C LEU A 410 18.34 3.54 -0.79
N LEU A 411 17.83 2.34 -0.51
CA LEU A 411 17.97 1.66 0.77
C LEU A 411 18.97 0.51 0.59
N LYS A 412 20.06 0.48 1.36
CA LYS A 412 21.13 -0.50 1.15
C LYS A 412 21.74 -1.05 2.43
N ASN A 413 21.92 -2.37 2.51
CA ASN A 413 22.50 -3.04 3.68
C ASN A 413 21.72 -2.71 4.97
N LEU A 414 20.39 -2.81 4.95
CA LEU A 414 19.54 -2.50 6.11
C LEU A 414 19.03 -3.79 6.77
N ASN A 415 18.89 -3.78 8.10
CA ASN A 415 18.15 -4.79 8.85
C ASN A 415 16.92 -4.12 9.47
N ILE A 416 15.71 -4.44 9.03
CA ILE A 416 14.46 -3.85 9.51
C ILE A 416 13.62 -4.96 10.14
N HIS A 417 13.47 -4.96 11.46
CA HIS A 417 12.84 -6.10 12.13
C HIS A 417 12.21 -5.82 13.48
N GLY A 418 11.24 -6.65 13.88
CA GLY A 418 10.67 -6.64 15.23
C GLY A 418 9.69 -5.52 15.53
N LEU A 419 9.29 -4.71 14.53
CA LEU A 419 8.38 -3.59 14.73
C LEU A 419 6.96 -4.07 15.05
N ALA A 420 6.24 -3.33 15.88
CA ALA A 420 4.89 -3.71 16.31
C ALA A 420 3.84 -3.73 15.18
N VAL A 421 4.06 -2.97 14.09
CA VAL A 421 3.18 -2.91 12.92
C VAL A 421 3.96 -3.27 11.65
N ASN A 422 4.67 -2.32 11.04
CA ASN A 422 5.20 -2.48 9.69
C ASN A 422 6.72 -2.33 9.66
N GLY A 423 7.39 -3.13 8.83
CA GLY A 423 8.79 -2.83 8.49
C GLY A 423 8.86 -1.53 7.70
N ILE A 424 8.08 -1.45 6.61
CA ILE A 424 7.96 -0.28 5.75
C ILE A 424 6.47 0.02 5.51
N ASN A 425 6.04 1.26 5.73
CA ASN A 425 4.74 1.76 5.28
C ASN A 425 4.95 2.83 4.21
N ALA A 426 4.76 2.47 2.94
CA ALA A 426 5.17 3.33 1.83
C ALA A 426 4.39 3.13 0.52
N GLY A 427 3.94 4.25 -0.06
CA GLY A 427 3.26 4.31 -1.36
C GLY A 427 3.47 5.66 -2.05
N ARG A 428 2.96 5.84 -3.28
CA ARG A 428 3.26 7.00 -4.15
C ARG A 428 4.76 7.23 -4.34
N LEU A 429 5.49 6.16 -4.61
CA LEU A 429 6.92 6.17 -4.80
C LEU A 429 7.30 6.24 -6.28
N THR A 430 8.48 6.80 -6.57
CA THR A 430 9.06 6.80 -7.91
C THR A 430 10.54 6.44 -7.84
N ASP A 431 11.01 5.46 -8.62
CA ASP A 431 12.45 5.15 -8.74
C ASP A 431 13.11 4.78 -7.39
N TRP A 432 12.54 3.80 -6.68
CA TRP A 432 13.12 3.25 -5.44
C TRP A 432 13.96 2.01 -5.71
N THR A 433 15.05 1.85 -4.97
CA THR A 433 15.90 0.66 -5.01
C THR A 433 16.24 0.20 -3.59
N LEU A 434 15.98 -1.08 -3.32
CA LEU A 434 16.41 -1.81 -2.14
C LEU A 434 17.52 -2.80 -2.54
N GLU A 435 18.66 -2.77 -1.85
CA GLU A 435 19.80 -3.66 -2.11
C GLU A 435 20.35 -4.26 -0.80
N ASN A 436 20.32 -5.59 -0.65
CA ASN A 436 20.74 -6.28 0.59
C ASN A 436 19.97 -5.77 1.81
N VAL A 437 18.64 -5.92 1.79
CA VAL A 437 17.76 -5.42 2.84
C VAL A 437 16.98 -6.59 3.45
N ASP A 438 16.98 -6.67 4.77
CA ASP A 438 16.15 -7.59 5.54
C ASP A 438 14.92 -6.83 6.08
N ILE A 439 13.72 -7.39 5.89
CA ILE A 439 12.44 -6.92 6.41
C ILE A 439 11.75 -8.10 7.10
N VAL A 440 11.97 -8.24 8.40
CA VAL A 440 11.75 -9.50 9.13
C VAL A 440 10.89 -9.34 10.38
N ALA A 441 9.94 -10.24 10.60
CA ALA A 441 9.21 -10.36 11.87
C ALA A 441 8.55 -9.05 12.36
N ASN A 442 7.95 -8.29 11.44
CA ASN A 442 7.14 -7.13 11.80
C ASN A 442 5.69 -7.56 12.04
N GLY A 443 5.06 -7.07 13.10
CA GLY A 443 3.83 -7.61 13.67
C GLY A 443 2.60 -7.63 12.75
N TRP A 444 2.57 -6.78 11.73
CA TRP A 444 1.53 -6.70 10.71
C TRP A 444 2.06 -7.04 9.32
N ALA A 445 2.86 -6.18 8.70
CA ALA A 445 3.32 -6.36 7.33
C ALA A 445 4.83 -6.10 7.21
N GLY A 446 5.47 -6.76 6.25
CA GLY A 446 6.84 -6.38 5.90
C GLY A 446 6.83 -5.03 5.21
N TRP A 447 6.07 -4.93 4.12
CA TRP A 447 5.78 -3.70 3.41
C TRP A 447 4.27 -3.54 3.24
N ASP A 448 3.74 -2.43 3.76
CA ASP A 448 2.36 -2.00 3.55
C ASP A 448 2.33 -0.74 2.67
N GLY A 449 1.85 -0.89 1.43
CA GLY A 449 1.68 0.19 0.48
C GLY A 449 0.26 0.72 0.36
N ASP A 450 -0.68 0.30 1.22
CA ASP A 450 -2.02 0.89 1.31
C ASP A 450 -1.95 2.11 2.23
N ILE A 451 -1.61 3.26 1.64
CA ILE A 451 -1.49 4.52 2.39
C ILE A 451 -2.77 5.34 2.26
N GLU A 452 -2.92 6.41 3.03
CA GLU A 452 -4.12 7.24 2.90
C GLU A 452 -4.15 7.96 1.53
N GLY A 453 -5.23 7.73 0.77
CA GLY A 453 -5.55 8.47 -0.44
C GLY A 453 -5.33 7.68 -1.73
N THR A 454 -4.47 8.19 -2.60
CA THR A 454 -4.00 7.48 -3.80
C THR A 454 -2.66 6.85 -3.50
N ASP A 455 -2.42 5.60 -3.90
CA ASP A 455 -1.23 4.87 -3.43
C ASP A 455 -0.20 4.60 -4.52
N SER A 456 -0.56 4.99 -5.75
CA SER A 456 0.04 4.43 -6.94
C SER A 456 1.50 4.82 -7.12
N ASN A 457 2.36 3.80 -7.19
CA ASN A 457 3.78 3.96 -7.49
C ASN A 457 4.01 4.18 -8.99
N SER A 458 5.20 4.63 -9.36
CA SER A 458 5.61 4.91 -10.74
C SER A 458 7.12 4.70 -10.92
N GLY A 459 7.62 4.86 -12.15
CA GLY A 459 9.03 4.64 -12.44
C GLY A 459 9.44 3.18 -12.18
N THR A 460 10.61 2.97 -11.59
CA THR A 460 11.10 1.62 -11.23
C THR A 460 11.11 1.41 -9.72
N ILE A 461 10.54 0.31 -9.24
CA ILE A 461 10.70 -0.13 -7.85
C ILE A 461 11.51 -1.43 -7.88
N ALA A 462 12.77 -1.38 -7.44
CA ALA A 462 13.72 -2.47 -7.58
C ALA A 462 14.11 -3.09 -6.24
N PHE A 463 14.01 -4.42 -6.15
CA PHE A 463 14.45 -5.24 -5.02
C PHE A 463 15.59 -6.12 -5.53
N LYS A 464 16.74 -6.03 -4.87
CA LYS A 464 17.94 -6.82 -5.19
C LYS A 464 18.48 -7.44 -3.92
N ASN A 465 18.40 -8.77 -3.81
CA ASN A 465 18.81 -9.47 -2.59
C ASN A 465 18.07 -8.93 -1.35
N VAL A 466 16.74 -8.96 -1.40
CA VAL A 466 15.88 -8.51 -0.29
C VAL A 466 15.20 -9.71 0.35
N ASN A 467 15.25 -9.79 1.67
CA ASN A 467 14.60 -10.85 2.44
C ASN A 467 13.37 -10.28 3.16
N VAL A 468 12.18 -10.77 2.82
CA VAL A 468 10.89 -10.31 3.38
C VAL A 468 10.20 -11.48 4.06
N ASN A 469 10.53 -11.72 5.33
CA ASN A 469 10.22 -12.98 5.99
C ASN A 469 9.53 -12.79 7.35
N TRP A 470 8.73 -13.76 7.78
CA TRP A 470 8.13 -13.78 9.13
C TRP A 470 7.19 -12.62 9.46
N ASN A 471 6.74 -11.83 8.48
CA ASN A 471 5.86 -10.71 8.76
C ASN A 471 4.44 -11.19 9.11
N GLY A 472 3.79 -10.47 10.02
CA GLY A 472 2.63 -10.95 10.77
C GLY A 472 2.99 -11.83 11.97
N CYS A 473 4.25 -11.88 12.36
CA CYS A 473 4.71 -12.43 13.64
C CYS A 473 5.37 -11.33 14.47
N ALA A 474 5.31 -11.46 15.80
CA ALA A 474 6.19 -10.72 16.68
C ALA A 474 7.60 -11.30 16.63
N GLU A 475 8.58 -10.54 17.11
CA GLU A 475 9.93 -11.02 17.36
C GLU A 475 10.18 -11.15 18.87
N THR A 476 10.77 -12.26 19.31
CA THR A 476 11.23 -12.34 20.70
C THR A 476 12.42 -11.40 20.87
N TYR A 477 12.35 -10.48 21.83
CA TYR A 477 13.51 -9.64 22.16
C TYR A 477 14.19 -10.11 23.46
N PRO A 478 15.53 -10.27 23.51
CA PRO A 478 16.53 -10.14 22.42
C PRO A 478 16.84 -11.49 21.73
N GLY A 479 15.82 -12.33 21.50
CA GLY A 479 15.99 -13.69 20.97
C GLY A 479 16.03 -13.78 19.45
N ASP A 480 15.53 -12.75 18.76
CA ASP A 480 15.42 -12.62 17.30
C ASP A 480 14.72 -13.83 16.65
N GLN A 481 13.76 -14.42 17.39
CA GLN A 481 12.95 -15.54 16.90
C GLN A 481 11.49 -15.12 16.72
N PRO A 482 10.81 -15.58 15.65
CA PRO A 482 9.39 -15.31 15.46
C PRO A 482 8.54 -15.91 16.59
N THR A 483 7.55 -15.17 17.05
CA THR A 483 6.58 -15.59 18.07
C THR A 483 5.22 -14.93 17.86
N GLY A 484 4.16 -15.54 18.40
CA GLY A 484 2.80 -15.04 18.32
C GLY A 484 2.30 -14.74 16.90
N CYS A 485 2.68 -15.52 15.91
CA CYS A 485 2.22 -15.34 14.52
C CYS A 485 0.70 -15.34 14.43
N TRP A 486 0.12 -14.35 13.75
CA TRP A 486 -1.32 -14.16 13.68
C TRP A 486 -1.75 -13.63 12.30
N GLY A 487 -2.87 -14.14 11.82
CA GLY A 487 -3.44 -13.84 10.51
C GLY A 487 -4.61 -12.86 10.59
N GLN A 488 -5.25 -12.66 9.45
CA GLN A 488 -6.31 -11.69 9.26
C GLN A 488 -7.55 -11.95 10.11
N THR A 489 -7.97 -13.21 10.28
CA THR A 489 -9.12 -13.53 11.15
C THR A 489 -8.88 -13.21 12.62
N ALA A 490 -7.62 -13.05 13.03
CA ALA A 490 -7.23 -12.65 14.37
C ALA A 490 -7.10 -11.11 14.54
N GLY A 491 -7.23 -10.34 13.45
CA GLY A 491 -7.03 -8.90 13.41
C GLY A 491 -5.72 -8.44 12.75
N GLY A 492 -4.89 -9.37 12.24
CA GLY A 492 -3.65 -9.04 11.52
C GLY A 492 -3.84 -8.69 10.04
N TYR A 493 -2.74 -8.35 9.37
CA TYR A 493 -2.68 -8.20 7.90
C TYR A 493 -1.80 -9.29 7.30
N GLY A 494 -0.52 -9.34 7.68
CA GLY A 494 0.34 -10.52 7.54
C GLY A 494 1.07 -10.67 6.20
N ASP A 495 0.88 -9.77 5.24
CA ASP A 495 1.58 -9.88 3.95
C ASP A 495 3.08 -9.58 4.12
N GLY A 496 3.91 -10.29 3.36
CA GLY A 496 5.32 -9.93 3.22
C GLY A 496 5.45 -8.56 2.56
N LEU A 497 4.89 -8.42 1.37
CA LEU A 497 4.71 -7.14 0.68
C LEU A 497 3.29 -7.07 0.15
N GLY A 498 2.54 -6.07 0.55
CA GLY A 498 1.23 -5.71 0.00
C GLY A 498 1.20 -4.25 -0.43
N THR A 499 0.41 -3.92 -1.45
CA THR A 499 0.22 -2.53 -1.88
C THR A 499 -1.26 -2.19 -1.99
N GLY A 500 -1.61 -0.92 -1.82
CA GLY A 500 -2.83 -0.36 -2.43
C GLY A 500 -2.73 -0.38 -3.96
N GLN A 501 -3.66 0.32 -4.64
CA GLN A 501 -3.64 0.46 -6.10
C GLN A 501 -2.27 1.00 -6.56
N THR A 502 -1.58 0.27 -7.43
CA THR A 502 -0.22 0.61 -7.85
C THR A 502 0.06 0.49 -9.35
N ALA A 503 1.03 1.27 -9.81
CA ALA A 503 1.68 1.18 -11.11
C ALA A 503 3.19 0.91 -10.93
N GLY A 504 3.96 1.14 -12.00
CA GLY A 504 5.42 1.14 -12.01
C GLY A 504 6.03 -0.17 -12.50
N ASN A 505 7.34 -0.15 -12.71
CA ASN A 505 8.12 -1.33 -13.09
C ASN A 505 8.73 -1.94 -11.84
N TRP A 506 8.11 -2.99 -11.32
CA TRP A 506 8.58 -3.75 -10.18
C TRP A 506 9.59 -4.79 -10.65
N ILE A 507 10.83 -4.71 -10.14
CA ILE A 507 11.90 -5.64 -10.47
C ILE A 507 12.33 -6.33 -9.18
N ILE A 508 11.94 -7.58 -9.00
CA ILE A 508 12.26 -8.41 -7.85
C ILE A 508 13.31 -9.43 -8.27
N GLU A 509 14.53 -9.28 -7.77
CA GLU A 509 15.68 -10.08 -8.17
C GLU A 509 16.43 -10.62 -6.95
N ASP A 510 16.80 -11.90 -7.00
CA ASP A 510 17.63 -12.57 -5.98
C ASP A 510 17.04 -12.48 -4.56
N SER A 511 15.72 -12.45 -4.42
CA SER A 511 15.02 -12.10 -3.16
C SER A 511 14.26 -13.27 -2.53
N SER A 512 13.81 -13.13 -1.28
CA SER A 512 12.98 -14.12 -0.59
C SER A 512 11.71 -13.52 0.02
N PHE A 513 10.60 -14.23 -0.07
CA PHE A 513 9.33 -13.90 0.59
C PHE A 513 8.82 -15.12 1.35
N SER A 514 9.19 -15.29 2.61
CA SER A 514 9.02 -16.58 3.29
C SER A 514 8.37 -16.48 4.66
N HIS A 515 7.46 -17.40 4.94
CA HIS A 515 6.81 -17.52 6.25
C HIS A 515 6.11 -16.23 6.69
N ASN A 516 5.43 -15.52 5.79
CA ASN A 516 4.54 -14.44 6.16
C ASN A 516 3.14 -15.01 6.49
N THR A 517 2.40 -14.42 7.43
CA THR A 517 1.12 -14.97 7.92
C THR A 517 -0.08 -14.71 7.00
N SER A 518 0.17 -14.08 5.85
CA SER A 518 -0.74 -13.96 4.71
C SER A 518 0.04 -14.23 3.41
N ASP A 519 -0.05 -13.36 2.40
CA ASP A 519 0.56 -13.57 1.09
C ASP A 519 2.07 -13.20 1.14
N GLY A 520 2.89 -13.83 0.29
CA GLY A 520 4.32 -13.55 0.21
C GLY A 520 4.59 -12.21 -0.48
N LEU A 521 4.63 -12.24 -1.82
CA LEU A 521 4.64 -11.05 -2.67
C LEU A 521 3.22 -10.79 -3.21
N ASP A 522 2.51 -9.83 -2.62
CA ASP A 522 1.18 -9.36 -3.07
C ASP A 522 1.29 -8.03 -3.84
N LEU A 523 1.24 -8.16 -5.16
CA LEU A 523 1.07 -7.08 -6.13
C LEU A 523 -0.24 -7.25 -6.91
N PHE A 524 -1.28 -7.80 -6.26
CA PHE A 524 -2.64 -7.94 -6.83
C PHE A 524 -3.24 -6.60 -7.29
N TYR A 525 -2.79 -5.51 -6.67
CA TYR A 525 -3.25 -4.16 -6.94
C TYR A 525 -2.39 -3.44 -7.99
N HIS A 526 -1.45 -4.12 -8.64
CA HIS A 526 -0.72 -3.59 -9.80
C HIS A 526 -1.65 -3.53 -11.03
N ARG A 527 -2.35 -2.41 -11.14
CA ARG A 527 -3.47 -2.23 -12.09
C ARG A 527 -3.44 -0.89 -12.82
N ASP A 528 -2.54 0.00 -12.45
CA ASP A 528 -2.39 1.33 -13.05
C ASP A 528 -1.31 1.38 -14.16
N GLY A 529 -0.75 0.21 -14.52
CA GLY A 529 0.22 0.05 -15.61
C GLY A 529 1.68 -0.08 -15.16
N GLY A 530 2.56 -0.44 -16.10
CA GLY A 530 3.94 -0.84 -15.82
C GLY A 530 4.09 -2.37 -15.90
N THR A 531 5.13 -2.91 -15.28
CA THR A 531 5.46 -4.35 -15.36
C THR A 531 5.91 -4.90 -14.01
N ILE A 532 5.75 -6.20 -13.82
CA ILE A 532 6.30 -6.96 -12.71
C ILE A 532 7.26 -8.01 -13.28
N THR A 533 8.52 -7.96 -12.86
CA THR A 533 9.54 -8.97 -13.20
C THR A 533 10.07 -9.59 -11.92
N VAL A 534 9.84 -10.88 -11.75
CA VAL A 534 10.39 -11.69 -10.64
C VAL A 534 11.44 -12.63 -11.22
N ARG A 535 12.65 -12.63 -10.66
CA ARG A 535 13.72 -13.54 -11.10
C ARG A 535 14.59 -14.02 -9.96
N ARG A 536 14.99 -15.30 -10.02
CA ARG A 536 15.84 -15.94 -8.98
C ARG A 536 15.34 -15.66 -7.57
N THR A 537 14.02 -15.68 -7.40
CA THR A 537 13.36 -15.33 -6.15
C THR A 537 12.66 -16.57 -5.60
N ILE A 538 12.68 -16.72 -4.28
CA ILE A 538 11.94 -17.79 -3.59
C ILE A 538 10.79 -17.21 -2.80
N ALA A 539 9.63 -17.85 -2.86
CA ALA A 539 8.55 -17.63 -1.92
C ALA A 539 8.07 -18.96 -1.35
N GLU A 540 8.13 -19.11 -0.02
CA GLU A 540 7.82 -20.37 0.65
C GLU A 540 7.10 -20.20 1.98
N GLY A 541 6.23 -21.15 2.31
CA GLY A 541 5.61 -21.25 3.63
C GLY A 541 4.78 -20.04 4.05
N ASN A 542 4.40 -19.17 3.13
CA ASN A 542 3.45 -18.10 3.39
C ASN A 542 2.06 -18.72 3.57
N ALA A 543 1.28 -18.22 4.53
CA ALA A 543 -0.04 -18.78 4.84
C ALA A 543 -1.07 -18.56 3.72
N GLY A 544 -0.84 -17.58 2.85
CA GLY A 544 -1.61 -17.31 1.64
C GLY A 544 -0.88 -17.75 0.37
N ASP A 545 -0.99 -16.93 -0.67
CA ASP A 545 -0.35 -17.14 -1.97
C ASP A 545 1.15 -16.78 -1.89
N GLN A 546 2.00 -17.56 -2.55
CA GLN A 546 3.46 -17.30 -2.52
C GLN A 546 3.82 -16.09 -3.40
N PHE A 547 3.33 -16.10 -4.65
CA PHE A 547 3.38 -14.96 -5.57
C PHE A 547 1.97 -14.60 -6.02
N LYS A 548 1.54 -13.36 -5.80
CA LYS A 548 0.21 -12.89 -6.17
C LYS A 548 0.32 -11.59 -6.97
N LEU A 549 0.18 -11.71 -8.28
CA LEU A 549 0.57 -10.66 -9.22
C LEU A 549 -0.60 -10.26 -10.12
N ALA A 550 -0.65 -8.97 -10.47
CA ALA A 550 -1.58 -8.45 -11.47
C ALA A 550 -0.85 -7.74 -12.61
N GLY A 551 -1.54 -7.53 -13.72
CA GLY A 551 -0.99 -6.82 -14.87
C GLY A 551 0.12 -7.60 -15.61
N ASP A 552 1.00 -6.87 -16.31
CA ASP A 552 2.09 -7.46 -17.10
C ASP A 552 3.13 -8.07 -16.17
N SER A 553 3.15 -9.41 -16.07
CA SER A 553 3.93 -10.14 -15.07
C SER A 553 4.78 -11.22 -15.70
N THR A 554 6.06 -11.29 -15.32
CA THR A 554 6.98 -12.34 -15.75
C THR A 554 7.74 -12.90 -14.55
N ILE A 555 7.68 -14.21 -14.35
CA ILE A 555 8.41 -14.93 -13.30
C ILE A 555 9.40 -15.88 -13.98
N THR A 556 10.69 -15.74 -13.68
CA THR A 556 11.75 -16.57 -14.26
C THR A 556 12.71 -17.17 -13.24
N ASP A 557 13.19 -18.38 -13.46
CA ASP A 557 14.27 -18.98 -12.65
C ASP A 557 13.97 -18.97 -11.13
N SER A 558 12.69 -19.05 -10.76
CA SER A 558 12.21 -18.79 -9.40
C SER A 558 11.55 -20.02 -8.78
N VAL A 559 11.46 -20.01 -7.46
CA VAL A 559 10.94 -21.12 -6.66
C VAL A 559 9.70 -20.67 -5.89
N ALA A 560 8.62 -21.44 -5.99
CA ALA A 560 7.43 -21.23 -5.16
C ALA A 560 7.07 -22.54 -4.45
N ILE A 561 7.17 -22.53 -3.12
CA ILE A 561 6.82 -23.68 -2.28
C ILE A 561 5.60 -23.30 -1.47
N SER A 562 4.43 -23.63 -1.99
CA SER A 562 3.17 -23.39 -1.29
C SER A 562 2.87 -24.50 -0.30
N ASN A 563 3.64 -24.60 0.77
CA ASN A 563 3.26 -25.33 1.99
C ASN A 563 2.46 -24.39 2.90
N CYS A 564 1.33 -23.90 2.39
CA CYS A 564 0.54 -22.84 3.01
C CYS A 564 -0.11 -23.21 4.35
N GLY A 565 -0.04 -24.49 4.75
CA GLY A 565 -0.37 -24.94 6.11
C GLY A 565 0.83 -24.93 7.07
N TYR A 566 1.89 -24.18 6.75
CA TYR A 566 3.13 -24.16 7.53
C TYR A 566 2.85 -23.81 8.99
N PHE A 567 1.99 -22.85 9.31
CA PHE A 567 1.85 -22.37 10.68
C PHE A 567 1.03 -23.32 11.58
N ASP A 568 0.37 -24.31 10.99
CA ASP A 568 -0.54 -25.22 11.68
C ASP A 568 0.17 -26.02 12.77
N GLY A 569 -0.37 -25.94 13.99
CA GLY A 569 0.11 -26.67 15.15
C GLY A 569 1.48 -26.23 15.68
N LYS A 570 2.11 -25.18 15.13
CA LYS A 570 3.41 -24.68 15.64
C LYS A 570 3.21 -23.86 16.92
N SER A 571 4.11 -24.05 17.89
CA SER A 571 3.99 -23.45 19.22
C SER A 571 4.17 -21.93 19.24
N PHE A 572 4.77 -21.36 18.20
CA PHE A 572 4.96 -19.92 18.04
C PHE A 572 3.79 -19.25 17.31
N THR A 573 2.77 -20.01 16.90
CA THR A 573 1.57 -19.51 16.23
C THR A 573 0.48 -19.19 17.25
N HIS A 574 -0.25 -18.09 17.05
CA HIS A 574 -1.46 -17.77 17.82
C HIS A 574 -2.75 -18.15 17.05
N ASN A 575 -2.98 -17.53 15.90
CA ASN A 575 -4.14 -17.81 15.03
C ASN A 575 -3.84 -17.31 13.61
N VAL A 576 -3.31 -18.18 12.75
CA VAL A 576 -2.95 -17.87 11.35
C VAL A 576 -3.98 -18.47 10.39
N ASP A 577 -4.22 -17.79 9.28
CA ASP A 577 -5.17 -18.20 8.25
C ASP A 577 -4.48 -19.12 7.24
N GLU A 578 -4.34 -20.39 7.59
CA GLU A 578 -3.67 -21.38 6.74
C GLU A 578 -4.34 -21.50 5.36
N CYS A 579 -3.53 -21.53 4.31
CA CYS A 579 -3.96 -21.56 2.91
C CYS A 579 -5.04 -20.53 2.55
N ARG A 580 -4.89 -19.30 3.07
CA ARG A 580 -5.76 -18.16 2.74
C ARG A 580 -5.83 -17.97 1.23
N SER A 581 -7.02 -17.61 0.72
CA SER A 581 -7.27 -17.36 -0.71
C SER A 581 -6.92 -18.52 -1.64
N GLY A 582 -6.84 -19.75 -1.12
CA GLY A 582 -6.48 -20.95 -1.88
C GLY A 582 -5.03 -21.38 -1.71
N GLY A 583 -4.16 -20.53 -1.14
CA GLY A 583 -2.77 -20.85 -0.83
C GLY A 583 -2.00 -21.34 -2.05
N SER A 584 -2.12 -20.66 -3.18
CA SER A 584 -1.50 -21.08 -4.43
C SER A 584 -0.01 -20.78 -4.47
N ALA A 585 0.74 -21.51 -5.31
CA ALA A 585 2.13 -21.18 -5.56
C ALA A 585 2.23 -19.87 -6.37
N ILE A 586 1.32 -19.66 -7.33
CA ILE A 586 1.22 -18.44 -8.12
C ILE A 586 -0.26 -18.08 -8.36
N ALA A 587 -0.67 -16.90 -7.92
CA ALA A 587 -1.95 -16.29 -8.26
C ALA A 587 -1.73 -15.12 -9.24
N LEU A 588 -2.47 -15.12 -10.35
CA LEU A 588 -2.33 -14.17 -11.45
C LEU A 588 -3.67 -13.50 -11.74
N THR A 589 -3.68 -12.16 -11.85
CA THR A 589 -4.86 -11.38 -12.25
C THR A 589 -4.59 -10.55 -13.50
N PHE A 590 -5.22 -10.91 -14.62
CA PHE A 590 -5.12 -10.17 -15.87
C PHE A 590 -5.80 -8.80 -15.78
N GLU A 591 -5.06 -7.76 -16.15
CA GLU A 591 -5.57 -6.42 -16.43
C GLU A 591 -5.51 -6.14 -17.93
N GLY A 592 -6.60 -5.63 -18.52
CA GLY A 592 -6.62 -5.34 -19.96
C GLY A 592 -6.19 -6.53 -20.84
N ASN A 593 -5.09 -6.37 -21.59
CA ASN A 593 -4.50 -7.41 -22.45
C ASN A 593 -3.13 -7.86 -21.92
N SER A 594 -2.99 -7.95 -20.60
CA SER A 594 -1.69 -8.18 -19.98
C SER A 594 -1.00 -9.46 -20.41
N GLN A 595 0.33 -9.40 -20.44
CA GLN A 595 1.18 -10.56 -20.71
C GLN A 595 1.61 -11.21 -19.40
N MET A 596 1.31 -12.50 -19.26
CA MET A 596 1.67 -13.28 -18.08
C MET A 596 2.54 -14.45 -18.46
N ASN A 597 3.76 -14.50 -17.92
CA ASN A 597 4.80 -15.40 -18.38
C ASN A 597 5.48 -16.13 -17.21
N LEU A 598 5.58 -17.45 -17.31
CA LEU A 598 6.22 -18.33 -16.35
C LEU A 598 7.32 -19.12 -17.06
N TYR A 599 8.59 -18.86 -16.74
CA TYR A 599 9.72 -19.54 -17.39
C TYR A 599 10.69 -20.15 -16.39
N ASN A 600 11.05 -21.42 -16.58
CA ASN A 600 12.11 -22.06 -15.79
C ASN A 600 11.87 -21.99 -14.26
N ASN A 601 10.63 -22.11 -13.80
CA ASN A 601 10.30 -22.08 -12.38
C ASN A 601 10.09 -23.48 -11.81
N SER A 602 10.36 -23.66 -10.52
CA SER A 602 10.05 -24.89 -9.79
C SER A 602 8.99 -24.62 -8.73
N LEU A 603 7.83 -25.24 -8.89
CA LEU A 603 6.66 -25.06 -8.05
C LEU A 603 6.34 -26.35 -7.29
N TYR A 604 6.11 -26.21 -5.99
CA TYR A 604 5.47 -27.21 -5.14
C TYR A 604 4.25 -26.57 -4.47
N GLY A 605 3.17 -27.33 -4.25
CA GLY A 605 2.04 -26.77 -3.50
C GLY A 605 1.10 -27.80 -2.89
N GLU A 606 0.59 -27.45 -1.70
CA GLU A 606 -0.52 -28.08 -0.98
C GLU A 606 -1.73 -27.13 -0.87
N GLY A 607 -1.75 -26.03 -1.63
CA GLY A 607 -2.95 -25.22 -1.84
C GLY A 607 -3.96 -25.90 -2.76
N ASP A 608 -5.03 -25.19 -3.10
CA ASP A 608 -6.08 -25.67 -4.01
C ASP A 608 -5.51 -25.94 -5.41
N CYS A 609 -4.73 -25.00 -5.94
CA CYS A 609 -4.05 -25.10 -7.23
C CYS A 609 -2.64 -24.52 -7.18
N LEU A 610 -1.74 -25.05 -8.01
CA LEU A 610 -0.39 -24.49 -8.17
C LEU A 610 -0.47 -23.10 -8.81
N VAL A 611 -1.31 -22.95 -9.83
CA VAL A 611 -1.55 -21.68 -10.52
C VAL A 611 -3.02 -21.30 -10.44
N ILE A 612 -3.30 -20.05 -10.07
CA ILE A 612 -4.62 -19.42 -10.22
C ILE A 612 -4.46 -18.32 -11.26
N ALA A 613 -5.37 -18.27 -12.24
CA ALA A 613 -5.39 -17.23 -13.25
C ALA A 613 -6.80 -16.65 -13.43
N GLU A 614 -6.94 -15.37 -13.15
CA GLU A 614 -8.23 -14.68 -13.13
C GLU A 614 -8.26 -13.50 -14.11
N SER A 615 -9.42 -13.24 -14.68
CA SER A 615 -9.67 -12.01 -15.43
C SER A 615 -11.07 -11.48 -15.20
N SER A 616 -11.21 -10.16 -15.12
CA SER A 616 -12.51 -9.49 -15.19
C SER A 616 -13.01 -9.36 -16.64
N SER A 617 -12.13 -9.51 -17.63
CA SER A 617 -12.39 -9.29 -19.06
C SER A 617 -13.00 -10.51 -19.76
N GLY A 618 -13.82 -10.25 -20.78
CA GLY A 618 -14.30 -11.27 -21.72
C GLY A 618 -13.35 -11.54 -22.89
N ALA A 619 -12.22 -10.82 -22.98
CA ALA A 619 -11.20 -11.04 -24.00
C ALA A 619 -10.43 -12.33 -23.76
N VAL A 620 -9.92 -12.96 -24.83
CA VAL A 620 -9.03 -14.12 -24.71
C VAL A 620 -7.74 -13.68 -24.04
N GLN A 621 -7.38 -14.37 -22.96
CA GLN A 621 -6.13 -14.15 -22.22
C GLN A 621 -5.24 -15.37 -22.35
N THR A 622 -3.95 -15.23 -22.11
CA THR A 622 -3.02 -16.36 -22.17
C THR A 622 -1.93 -16.21 -21.12
N VAL A 623 -1.79 -17.25 -20.30
CA VAL A 623 -0.59 -17.45 -19.48
C VAL A 623 0.37 -18.28 -20.31
N ASN A 624 1.55 -17.73 -20.62
CA ASN A 624 2.61 -18.46 -21.31
C ASN A 624 3.48 -19.18 -20.29
N SER A 625 3.69 -20.48 -20.46
CA SER A 625 4.45 -21.31 -19.53
C SER A 625 5.44 -22.17 -20.31
N ILE A 626 6.73 -22.08 -19.98
CA ILE A 626 7.78 -22.88 -20.64
C ILE A 626 8.82 -23.34 -19.61
N ASN A 627 9.26 -24.60 -19.73
CA ASN A 627 10.35 -25.16 -18.91
C ASN A 627 10.06 -25.15 -17.41
N ASN A 628 8.81 -25.18 -16.97
CA ASN A 628 8.51 -25.18 -15.53
C ASN A 628 8.47 -26.59 -14.96
N ILE A 629 8.61 -26.73 -13.65
CA ILE A 629 8.27 -27.96 -12.92
C ILE A 629 7.10 -27.65 -11.99
N PHE A 630 6.02 -28.42 -12.15
CA PHE A 630 4.80 -28.36 -11.35
C PHE A 630 4.68 -29.64 -10.51
N TYR A 631 4.79 -29.52 -9.20
CA TYR A 631 4.64 -30.63 -8.25
C TYR A 631 3.43 -30.36 -7.33
N GLY A 632 2.31 -31.03 -7.57
CA GLY A 632 1.16 -30.96 -6.68
C GLY A 632 1.31 -31.87 -5.45
N SER A 633 0.65 -31.52 -4.35
CA SER A 633 0.52 -32.34 -3.15
C SER A 633 -0.94 -32.57 -2.81
N LYS A 634 -1.19 -33.25 -1.69
CA LYS A 634 -2.53 -33.25 -1.11
C LYS A 634 -2.83 -31.85 -0.61
N ASP A 635 -3.98 -31.30 -0.99
CA ASP A 635 -4.39 -29.99 -0.52
C ASP A 635 -4.56 -30.01 1.00
N TYR A 636 -4.29 -28.87 1.63
CA TYR A 636 -4.35 -28.72 3.07
C TYR A 636 -5.78 -28.83 3.62
N SER A 637 -6.74 -28.20 2.94
CA SER A 637 -8.11 -27.97 3.44
C SER A 637 -9.11 -29.07 3.11
N GLY A 638 -8.82 -29.98 2.17
CA GLY A 638 -9.77 -30.98 1.67
C GLY A 638 -9.24 -32.42 1.54
N GLY A 639 -7.92 -32.64 1.63
CA GLY A 639 -7.28 -33.90 1.28
C GLY A 639 -7.43 -34.31 -0.20
N ASP A 640 -7.94 -33.41 -1.06
CA ASP A 640 -7.93 -33.63 -2.51
C ASP A 640 -6.51 -33.41 -3.04
N GLN A 641 -6.28 -33.65 -4.33
CA GLN A 641 -5.00 -33.33 -4.94
C GLN A 641 -4.99 -31.86 -5.39
N THR A 642 -3.91 -31.12 -5.14
CA THR A 642 -3.69 -29.78 -5.68
C THR A 642 -3.77 -29.81 -7.21
N CYS A 643 -4.53 -28.89 -7.79
CA CYS A 643 -4.72 -28.79 -9.22
C CYS A 643 -3.52 -28.10 -9.92
N LEU A 644 -3.33 -28.33 -11.23
CA LEU A 644 -2.29 -27.64 -11.99
C LEU A 644 -2.61 -26.15 -12.12
N ILE A 645 -3.78 -25.84 -12.67
CA ILE A 645 -4.25 -24.48 -12.87
C ILE A 645 -5.77 -24.40 -12.69
N TRP A 646 -6.23 -23.33 -12.04
CA TRP A 646 -7.64 -22.93 -12.04
C TRP A 646 -7.82 -21.58 -12.72
N THR A 647 -8.92 -21.44 -13.46
CA THR A 647 -9.28 -20.21 -14.15
C THR A 647 -10.72 -19.83 -13.85
N ASN A 648 -10.97 -18.56 -13.53
CA ASN A 648 -12.33 -18.07 -13.28
C ASN A 648 -13.19 -17.95 -14.57
N ARG A 649 -12.56 -18.05 -15.75
CA ARG A 649 -13.22 -17.98 -17.05
C ARG A 649 -12.60 -18.95 -18.06
N SER A 650 -13.42 -19.48 -18.94
CA SER A 650 -13.01 -20.46 -19.96
C SER A 650 -12.23 -19.88 -21.15
N ASN A 651 -12.09 -18.55 -21.23
CA ASN A 651 -11.35 -17.83 -22.28
C ASN A 651 -9.90 -17.48 -21.84
N ILE A 652 -9.47 -17.94 -20.67
CA ILE A 652 -8.08 -17.86 -20.22
C ILE A 652 -7.39 -19.15 -20.67
N ASN A 653 -6.43 -19.03 -21.58
CA ASN A 653 -5.67 -20.16 -22.07
C ASN A 653 -4.40 -20.36 -21.24
N PHE A 654 -4.14 -21.59 -20.83
CA PHE A 654 -2.84 -21.98 -20.29
C PHE A 654 -1.98 -22.55 -21.41
N ASN A 655 -1.11 -21.73 -21.97
CA ASN A 655 -0.22 -22.09 -23.07
C ASN A 655 1.10 -22.61 -22.47
N ASP A 656 1.06 -23.86 -22.02
CA ASP A 656 2.19 -24.56 -21.43
C ASP A 656 2.87 -25.50 -22.44
N ASP A 657 4.20 -25.56 -22.43
CA ASP A 657 4.98 -26.58 -23.14
C ASP A 657 6.35 -26.78 -22.49
N TYR A 658 6.96 -27.95 -22.70
CA TYR A 658 8.23 -28.33 -22.08
C TYR A 658 8.24 -28.29 -20.54
N SER A 659 7.09 -28.46 -19.90
CA SER A 659 7.02 -28.51 -18.43
C SER A 659 7.13 -29.94 -17.91
N ILE A 660 7.44 -30.09 -16.63
CA ILE A 660 7.20 -31.35 -15.89
C ILE A 660 5.96 -31.14 -15.05
N ILE A 661 4.95 -32.01 -15.21
CA ILE A 661 3.72 -31.94 -14.41
C ILE A 661 3.59 -33.26 -13.66
N TYR A 662 3.58 -33.17 -12.33
CA TYR A 662 3.56 -34.33 -11.46
C TYR A 662 2.67 -34.15 -10.25
N ASN A 663 1.95 -35.22 -9.91
CA ASN A 663 1.13 -35.35 -8.72
C ASN A 663 0.09 -34.21 -8.59
N VAL A 664 -0.51 -33.82 -9.72
CA VAL A 664 -1.61 -32.83 -9.75
C VAL A 664 -2.96 -33.54 -9.87
N LYS A 665 -4.03 -32.85 -9.52
CA LYS A 665 -5.41 -33.32 -9.69
C LYS A 665 -5.67 -33.79 -11.11
N ASP A 666 -6.29 -34.96 -11.22
CA ASP A 666 -6.64 -35.59 -12.49
C ASP A 666 -5.47 -35.64 -13.50
N GLN A 667 -4.23 -35.87 -13.04
CA GLN A 667 -3.01 -35.78 -13.87
C GLN A 667 -3.14 -36.39 -15.28
N SER A 668 -3.81 -37.53 -15.44
CA SER A 668 -3.99 -38.18 -16.75
C SER A 668 -4.83 -37.39 -17.75
N SER A 669 -5.65 -36.43 -17.30
CA SER A 669 -6.45 -35.56 -18.16
C SER A 669 -5.78 -34.21 -18.44
N VAL A 670 -4.86 -33.78 -17.57
CA VAL A 670 -4.18 -32.48 -17.67
C VAL A 670 -2.72 -32.56 -18.14
N CYS A 671 -2.10 -33.76 -18.10
CA CYS A 671 -0.74 -33.98 -18.58
C CYS A 671 -0.71 -35.05 -19.69
N PRO A 672 -0.10 -34.76 -20.85
CA PRO A 672 0.59 -33.51 -21.19
C PRO A 672 -0.40 -32.35 -21.45
N SER A 673 -0.04 -31.13 -21.03
CA SER A 673 -0.76 -29.90 -21.37
C SER A 673 -0.26 -29.36 -22.72
N GLY A 674 1.07 -29.35 -22.91
CA GLY A 674 1.78 -29.10 -24.15
C GLY A 674 2.46 -30.35 -24.73
N SER A 675 2.75 -30.33 -26.03
CA SER A 675 3.24 -31.53 -26.75
C SER A 675 4.56 -32.11 -26.25
N ASN A 676 5.37 -31.33 -25.52
CA ASN A 676 6.70 -31.72 -25.03
C ASN A 676 6.76 -31.87 -23.50
N ASP A 677 5.61 -31.87 -22.82
CA ASP A 677 5.58 -32.04 -21.36
C ASP A 677 5.99 -33.45 -20.92
N ILE A 678 6.52 -33.54 -19.71
CA ILE A 678 6.89 -34.79 -19.06
C ILE A 678 5.97 -35.02 -17.85
N CYS A 679 5.19 -36.10 -17.90
CA CYS A 679 4.22 -36.47 -16.86
C CYS A 679 4.81 -37.43 -15.82
N GLN A 680 6.01 -37.14 -15.31
CA GLN A 680 6.77 -38.01 -14.42
C GLN A 680 7.28 -37.24 -13.21
N ASN A 681 7.62 -37.96 -12.14
CA ASN A 681 8.20 -37.36 -10.94
C ASN A 681 9.50 -36.61 -11.32
N PRO A 682 9.65 -35.32 -10.97
CA PRO A 682 10.82 -34.52 -11.31
C PRO A 682 12.10 -34.97 -10.59
N GLN A 683 12.01 -35.87 -9.62
CA GLN A 683 13.13 -36.38 -8.81
C GLN A 683 13.90 -35.25 -8.12
N PHE A 684 13.17 -34.36 -7.42
CA PHE A 684 13.78 -33.41 -6.50
C PHE A 684 14.55 -34.12 -5.39
N THR A 685 15.59 -33.48 -4.87
CA THR A 685 16.42 -34.00 -3.79
C THR A 685 15.58 -34.34 -2.57
N LYS A 686 14.73 -33.41 -2.13
CA LYS A 686 13.87 -33.56 -0.95
C LYS A 686 12.55 -32.81 -1.08
N VAL A 687 11.45 -33.50 -0.76
CA VAL A 687 10.10 -32.92 -0.67
C VAL A 687 9.43 -33.54 0.55
N LEU A 688 9.62 -32.91 1.71
CA LEU A 688 9.04 -33.33 2.99
C LEU A 688 8.26 -32.17 3.58
N LYS A 689 7.27 -32.45 4.44
CA LYS A 689 6.52 -31.40 5.13
C LYS A 689 7.49 -30.48 5.86
N ASP A 690 7.41 -29.18 5.54
CA ASP A 690 8.24 -28.10 6.06
C ASP A 690 9.75 -28.24 5.81
N ASP A 691 10.18 -29.14 4.93
CA ASP A 691 11.59 -29.41 4.67
C ASP A 691 11.83 -29.77 3.19
N PHE A 692 12.16 -28.75 2.40
CA PHE A 692 12.22 -28.82 0.94
C PHE A 692 13.64 -28.62 0.42
N ASP A 693 13.96 -29.33 -0.65
CA ASP A 693 15.14 -29.12 -1.48
C ASP A 693 14.77 -29.51 -2.92
N LEU A 694 14.40 -28.49 -3.70
CA LEU A 694 13.94 -28.66 -5.08
C LEU A 694 15.10 -28.71 -6.10
N THR A 695 16.34 -28.89 -5.64
CA THR A 695 17.45 -29.25 -6.55
C THR A 695 17.19 -30.61 -7.19
N LEU A 696 17.77 -30.83 -8.37
CA LEU A 696 17.55 -32.04 -9.16
C LEU A 696 18.48 -33.18 -8.71
N LYS A 697 17.94 -34.41 -8.62
CA LYS A 697 18.78 -35.61 -8.56
C LYS A 697 19.35 -35.92 -9.95
N SER A 698 20.51 -36.61 -9.99
CA SER A 698 21.13 -37.10 -11.24
C SER A 698 20.22 -37.91 -12.16
N THR A 699 19.15 -38.50 -11.62
CA THR A 699 18.18 -39.31 -12.36
C THR A 699 16.94 -38.51 -12.80
N SER A 700 16.94 -37.19 -12.60
CA SER A 700 15.80 -36.35 -12.92
C SER A 700 15.52 -36.31 -14.43
N PRO A 701 14.24 -36.44 -14.85
CA PRO A 701 13.86 -36.22 -16.24
C PRO A 701 13.90 -34.74 -16.67
N ALA A 702 14.14 -33.81 -15.74
CA ALA A 702 14.33 -32.39 -16.04
C ALA A 702 15.67 -32.10 -16.71
N ILE A 703 16.65 -32.99 -16.51
CA ILE A 703 18.03 -32.78 -16.94
C ILE A 703 18.13 -32.83 -18.47
N ASN A 704 18.70 -31.77 -19.07
CA ASN A 704 18.90 -31.56 -20.49
C ASN A 704 17.64 -31.75 -21.36
N SER A 705 16.47 -31.41 -20.85
CA SER A 705 15.18 -31.69 -21.52
C SER A 705 14.32 -30.45 -21.80
N GLY A 706 14.79 -29.26 -21.45
CA GLY A 706 14.09 -28.00 -21.65
C GLY A 706 14.21 -27.45 -23.08
N TYR A 707 13.25 -26.60 -23.43
CA TYR A 707 13.25 -25.80 -24.65
C TYR A 707 14.34 -24.73 -24.59
N THR A 708 14.97 -24.47 -25.73
CA THR A 708 15.96 -23.40 -25.89
C THR A 708 15.33 -22.27 -26.70
N TRP A 709 15.39 -21.04 -26.19
CA TRP A 709 14.97 -19.84 -26.93
C TRP A 709 16.02 -18.75 -26.91
N VAL A 710 15.93 -17.84 -27.89
CA VAL A 710 16.79 -16.66 -27.99
C VAL A 710 16.54 -15.77 -26.77
N GLY A 711 17.56 -15.56 -25.94
CA GLY A 711 17.47 -14.75 -24.71
C GLY A 711 17.48 -15.55 -23.40
N LEU A 712 17.53 -16.89 -23.45
CA LEU A 712 17.83 -17.72 -22.28
C LEU A 712 19.33 -17.59 -21.90
N THR A 713 19.73 -16.39 -21.46
CA THR A 713 21.08 -16.08 -20.98
C THR A 713 21.12 -15.80 -19.47
N SER A 714 19.95 -15.86 -18.81
CA SER A 714 19.83 -15.71 -17.35
C SER A 714 20.43 -16.95 -16.67
N PRO A 715 21.22 -16.78 -15.59
CA PRO A 715 21.59 -17.89 -14.75
C PRO A 715 20.37 -18.48 -14.04
N ASP A 716 20.47 -19.73 -13.61
CA ASP A 716 19.49 -20.41 -12.77
C ASP A 716 19.33 -19.74 -11.39
N PHE A 717 18.44 -20.27 -10.55
CA PHE A 717 18.18 -19.76 -9.21
C PHE A 717 19.43 -19.59 -8.34
N THR A 718 20.45 -20.43 -8.51
CA THR A 718 21.70 -20.40 -7.74
C THR A 718 22.79 -19.53 -8.36
N GLY A 719 22.51 -18.88 -9.50
CA GLY A 719 23.49 -18.12 -10.25
C GLY A 719 24.31 -18.96 -11.24
N LYS A 720 24.00 -20.25 -11.41
CA LYS A 720 24.70 -21.13 -12.35
C LYS A 720 24.24 -20.84 -13.78
N SER A 721 25.19 -20.74 -14.71
CA SER A 721 24.85 -20.48 -16.11
C SER A 721 24.09 -21.65 -16.73
N ARG A 722 22.98 -21.35 -17.42
CA ARG A 722 22.23 -22.33 -18.22
C ARG A 722 22.96 -22.64 -19.54
N PRO A 723 22.95 -23.90 -20.01
CA PRO A 723 23.55 -24.24 -21.28
C PRO A 723 22.76 -23.62 -22.45
N SER A 724 23.46 -23.25 -23.52
CA SER A 724 22.86 -22.64 -24.71
C SER A 724 22.00 -23.59 -25.54
N THR A 725 21.97 -24.88 -25.18
CA THR A 725 21.19 -25.93 -25.84
C THR A 725 20.73 -26.91 -24.78
N SER A 726 19.44 -27.24 -24.79
CA SER A 726 18.85 -28.20 -23.85
C SER A 726 19.12 -27.84 -22.39
N PRO A 727 18.66 -26.68 -21.90
CA PRO A 727 18.69 -26.35 -20.47
C PRO A 727 17.89 -27.37 -19.65
N ASP A 728 18.13 -27.40 -18.36
CA ASP A 728 17.29 -28.15 -17.44
C ASP A 728 15.93 -27.45 -17.28
N ARG A 729 14.87 -28.24 -17.12
CA ARG A 729 13.53 -27.72 -16.74
C ARG A 729 13.55 -27.31 -15.26
N GLY A 730 12.84 -26.24 -14.93
CA GLY A 730 12.71 -25.71 -13.58
C GLY A 730 13.81 -24.71 -13.20
N ALA A 731 13.81 -24.35 -11.92
CA ALA A 731 14.62 -23.26 -11.38
C ALA A 731 16.12 -23.57 -11.25
N TYR A 732 16.53 -24.83 -11.36
CA TYR A 732 17.89 -25.29 -11.10
C TYR A 732 18.48 -26.01 -12.31
N GLU A 733 19.78 -25.81 -12.54
CA GLU A 733 20.61 -26.60 -13.45
C GLU A 733 21.42 -27.63 -12.65
N TYR A 734 21.38 -28.91 -13.04
CA TYR A 734 22.05 -30.04 -12.38
C TYR A 734 23.58 -30.02 -12.52
#